data_AF-A0A3S4RHZ8-F1
#
_entry.id   AF-A0A3S4RHZ8-F1
#
_cell.length_a   1.000
_cell.length_b   1.000
_cell.length_c   1.000
_cell.angle_alpha   90.00
_cell.angle_beta   90.00
_cell.angle_gamma   90.00
#
_symmetry.space_group_name_H-M   'P 1'
#
loop_
_entity.id
_entity.type
_entity.pdbx_description
1 polymer ?
#
loop_
_entity_poly.entity_id
_entity_poly.type
_entity_poly.pdbx_seq_one_letter_code
_entity_poly.pdbx_strand_id
1 'polypeptide(L)'
;MKFGGEVVEKLTNNFKDYLKSCNWSKASSLIRFFGDLCNCHVISASSLLNLFETLVDVTMEDNIPQARSDFYVYSVLSALPFVGKELNDKNHENLEQLLNNIENYISKRSKTHHTALRVWYSDSPHPQEEYLDCLWAQISKLRSEKWVEKCLSRPYLSLDSVLCEALTHNLPQIQIPPHESSFIYPNPRVIFRLFDYTDCPEDNILPGAHNIERFLIEEHMRWIIDQNYFARKEWYKIDYLNYINKFLFSAIALLSFPGLLKQKIPLEYMVVEVILGELFTLPKSKYLEICYGSLLLELCKLQPSTLPQVLAQAVELLYDRLDSMNVDCIGRFASWFAYHLSNFQFSWDWDGWSTCLTADNLSPKQRFVRETLQRCMRLSYHQRIAEIVPETFQCLLPDLPAPNNKFAEDETGSLSGTPYAQKLLNVLKEKHTPEEALEVLKDIPNPLQESEEEPSYNPLKINVFLTCLLCYLSKSFTHLFAGFAKYQLCLKSLNTSEEAQICILKTMFEVWNSHQQLIILLTKKFLKAGIVQHSAVANWLFSKDMSAELTKSYVWELLHETILQQVKTVEKIEKELEEAKEPKPKSEDGKEAGADGDIPMEEMVEKLEEKLESAQSDQKNLFLIIFQRFIMLLSEHIQSCESQNKSFKNLWFRWMIGRLQQVFFEHQENVFKYVSTLESLLFTPEVDQHILLIFRQFCSLRA
;
A
#
# COMPACT_ATOMS: atom_id res chain seq x y z
N MET A 1 15.30 -14.72 44.77
CA MET A 1 15.21 -16.03 44.09
C MET A 1 13.81 -16.32 43.53
N LYS A 2 12.74 -16.32 44.34
CA LYS A 2 11.39 -16.68 43.85
C LYS A 2 10.84 -15.76 42.74
N PHE A 3 11.03 -14.45 42.87
CA PHE A 3 10.53 -13.46 41.92
C PHE A 3 11.09 -13.63 40.50
N GLY A 4 12.39 -13.93 40.35
CA GLY A 4 13.00 -14.14 39.02
C GLY A 4 12.35 -15.30 38.26
N GLY A 5 12.09 -16.40 38.96
CA GLY A 5 11.34 -17.54 38.40
C GLY A 5 9.90 -17.19 38.01
N GLU A 6 9.18 -16.47 38.88
CA GLU A 6 7.79 -16.01 38.60
C GLU A 6 7.73 -15.08 37.37
N VAL A 7 8.73 -14.21 37.18
CA VAL A 7 8.85 -13.37 35.99
C VAL A 7 9.10 -14.21 34.73
N VAL A 8 10.04 -15.15 34.76
CA VAL A 8 10.33 -16.04 33.62
C VAL A 8 9.10 -16.87 33.24
N GLU A 9 8.36 -17.39 34.22
CA GLU A 9 7.11 -18.12 33.99
C GLU A 9 6.05 -17.23 33.35
N LYS A 10 5.85 -16.02 33.87
CA LYS A 10 4.87 -15.07 33.31
C LYS A 10 5.22 -14.67 31.87
N LEU A 11 6.48 -14.40 31.57
CA LEU A 11 6.95 -14.07 30.22
C LEU A 11 6.75 -15.26 29.28
N THR A 12 6.99 -16.48 29.74
CA THR A 12 6.77 -17.71 28.96
C THR A 12 5.29 -17.90 28.62
N ASN A 13 4.40 -17.64 29.56
CA ASN A 13 2.95 -17.70 29.32
C ASN A 13 2.51 -16.61 28.32
N ASN A 14 2.99 -15.38 28.47
CA ASN A 14 2.72 -14.31 27.52
C ASN A 14 3.22 -14.66 26.11
N PHE A 15 4.40 -15.30 25.99
CA PHE A 15 4.93 -15.76 24.71
C PHE A 15 3.98 -16.75 24.03
N LYS A 16 3.50 -17.76 24.77
CA LYS A 16 2.51 -18.73 24.27
C LYS A 16 1.22 -18.05 23.82
N ASP A 17 0.72 -17.07 24.59
CA ASP A 17 -0.48 -16.32 24.25
C ASP A 17 -0.29 -15.48 22.98
N TYR A 18 0.89 -14.88 22.78
CA TYR A 18 1.22 -14.14 21.56
C TYR A 18 1.31 -15.04 20.33
N LEU A 19 1.84 -16.26 20.45
CA LEU A 19 1.84 -17.21 19.33
C LEU A 19 0.40 -17.62 18.96
N LYS A 20 -0.45 -17.93 19.94
CA LYS A 20 -1.86 -18.31 19.72
C LYS A 20 -2.69 -17.18 19.10
N SER A 21 -2.43 -15.94 19.51
CA SER A 21 -3.13 -14.75 19.00
C SER A 21 -2.49 -14.16 17.73
N CYS A 22 -1.53 -14.86 17.11
CA CYS A 22 -0.78 -14.39 15.93
C CYS A 22 -0.12 -13.01 16.14
N ASN A 23 0.27 -12.67 17.38
CA ASN A 23 0.98 -11.44 17.68
C ASN A 23 2.50 -11.61 17.51
N TRP A 24 2.90 -11.83 16.26
CA TRP A 24 4.26 -12.20 15.87
C TRP A 24 5.33 -11.18 16.29
N SER A 25 5.01 -9.88 16.22
CA SER A 25 5.94 -8.81 16.62
C SER A 25 6.27 -8.87 18.11
N LYS A 26 5.25 -9.06 18.98
CA LYS A 26 5.48 -9.20 20.42
C LYS A 26 6.17 -10.52 20.76
N ALA A 27 5.82 -11.61 20.07
CA ALA A 27 6.49 -12.89 20.24
C ALA A 27 7.99 -12.80 19.92
N SER A 28 8.35 -12.21 18.78
CA SER A 28 9.76 -12.00 18.38
C SER A 28 10.50 -11.09 19.37
N SER A 29 9.84 -10.04 19.89
CA SER A 29 10.41 -9.16 20.92
C SER A 29 10.71 -9.91 22.23
N LEU A 30 9.85 -10.84 22.65
CA LEU A 30 10.09 -11.67 23.84
C LEU A 30 11.27 -12.63 23.65
N ILE A 31 11.48 -13.16 22.44
CA ILE A 31 12.65 -14.01 22.13
C ILE A 31 13.95 -13.22 22.32
N ARG A 32 14.00 -11.97 21.81
CA ARG A 32 15.14 -11.06 22.03
C ARG A 32 15.33 -10.73 23.52
N PHE A 33 14.23 -10.51 24.23
CA PHE A 33 14.25 -10.24 25.67
C PHE A 33 14.77 -11.42 26.49
N PHE A 34 14.39 -12.66 26.15
CA PHE A 34 14.97 -13.86 26.76
C PHE A 34 16.47 -13.97 26.49
N GLY A 35 16.91 -13.59 25.28
CA GLY A 35 18.32 -13.43 24.94
C GLY A 35 19.06 -12.51 25.91
N ASP A 36 18.56 -11.29 26.11
CA ASP A 36 19.26 -10.32 26.97
C ASP A 36 19.15 -10.65 28.48
N LEU A 37 18.09 -11.34 28.90
CA LEU A 37 17.98 -11.91 30.26
C LEU A 37 19.02 -13.01 30.54
N CYS A 38 19.49 -13.70 29.50
CA CYS A 38 20.59 -14.65 29.63
C CYS A 38 21.91 -13.92 29.96
N ASN A 39 22.20 -12.80 29.27
CA ASN A 39 23.34 -11.93 29.61
C ASN A 39 23.23 -11.37 31.04
N CYS A 40 22.01 -11.17 31.55
CA CYS A 40 21.77 -10.70 32.92
C CYS A 40 21.86 -11.82 33.99
N HIS A 41 22.30 -13.03 33.63
CA HIS A 41 22.33 -14.21 34.51
C HIS A 41 20.95 -14.58 35.12
N VAL A 42 19.85 -14.19 34.47
CA VAL A 42 18.48 -14.55 34.90
C VAL A 42 18.06 -15.88 34.28
N ILE A 43 18.37 -16.10 32.99
CA ILE A 43 18.05 -17.32 32.24
C ILE A 43 19.33 -18.10 31.94
N SER A 44 19.30 -19.42 32.11
CA SER A 44 20.45 -20.27 31.76
C SER A 44 20.65 -20.36 30.24
N ALA A 45 21.90 -20.25 29.78
CA ALA A 45 22.26 -20.34 28.37
C ALA A 45 21.76 -21.63 27.70
N SER A 46 21.86 -22.77 28.40
CA SER A 46 21.37 -24.06 27.90
C SER A 46 19.85 -24.06 27.69
N SER A 47 19.06 -23.49 28.60
CA SER A 47 17.59 -23.48 28.43
C SER A 47 17.14 -22.55 27.30
N LEU A 48 17.85 -21.44 27.07
CA LEU A 48 17.60 -20.55 25.95
C LEU A 48 17.98 -21.20 24.61
N LEU A 49 19.10 -21.91 24.56
CA LEU A 49 19.52 -22.59 23.34
C LEU A 49 18.57 -23.72 22.97
N ASN A 50 18.08 -24.49 23.95
CA ASN A 50 17.02 -25.49 23.74
C ASN A 50 15.73 -24.86 23.18
N LEU A 51 15.37 -23.64 23.62
CA LEU A 51 14.26 -22.90 23.02
C LEU A 51 14.57 -22.53 21.56
N PHE A 52 15.76 -22.03 21.25
CA PHE A 52 16.14 -21.71 19.86
C PHE A 52 16.14 -22.95 18.95
N GLU A 53 16.62 -24.09 19.43
CA GLU A 53 16.52 -25.39 18.74
C GLU A 53 15.04 -25.73 18.47
N THR A 54 14.19 -25.66 19.50
CA THR A 54 12.74 -25.92 19.37
C THR A 54 12.06 -25.00 18.34
N LEU A 55 12.48 -23.74 18.23
CA LEU A 55 11.96 -22.79 17.25
C LEU A 55 12.45 -23.12 15.83
N VAL A 56 13.72 -23.52 15.67
CA VAL A 56 14.30 -23.89 14.38
C VAL A 56 13.81 -25.25 13.90
N ASP A 57 13.47 -26.17 14.79
CA ASP A 57 12.89 -27.48 14.46
C ASP A 57 11.58 -27.36 13.67
N VAL A 58 10.88 -26.22 13.74
CA VAL A 58 9.72 -25.90 12.90
C VAL A 58 10.07 -25.96 11.41
N THR A 59 11.34 -25.77 11.01
CA THR A 59 11.80 -25.91 9.62
C THR A 59 11.71 -27.35 9.09
N MET A 60 11.54 -28.33 9.99
CA MET A 60 11.40 -29.76 9.66
C MET A 60 9.94 -30.23 9.68
N GLU A 61 8.98 -29.36 10.00
CA GLU A 61 7.55 -29.68 9.92
C GLU A 61 7.11 -29.85 8.45
N ASP A 62 6.34 -30.88 8.15
CA ASP A 62 5.75 -31.10 6.83
C ASP A 62 4.45 -30.31 6.64
N ASN A 63 4.14 -29.94 5.40
CA ASN A 63 2.88 -29.29 5.00
C ASN A 63 2.57 -27.97 5.72
N ILE A 64 3.61 -27.19 6.03
CA ILE A 64 3.46 -25.84 6.59
C ILE A 64 3.88 -24.76 5.58
N PRO A 65 3.36 -23.53 5.72
CA PRO A 65 3.84 -22.42 4.91
C PRO A 65 5.30 -22.08 5.21
N GLN A 66 6.09 -21.76 4.18
CA GLN A 66 7.46 -21.26 4.35
C GLN A 66 7.50 -20.02 5.25
N ALA A 67 6.51 -19.13 5.16
CA ALA A 67 6.39 -17.95 6.02
C ALA A 67 6.38 -18.27 7.54
N ARG A 68 5.92 -19.46 7.94
CA ARG A 68 5.96 -19.93 9.33
C ARG A 68 7.40 -20.22 9.77
N SER A 69 8.09 -21.04 9.00
CA SER A 69 9.50 -21.39 9.26
C SER A 69 10.39 -20.15 9.24
N ASP A 70 10.16 -19.27 8.27
CA ASP A 70 10.84 -17.99 8.09
C ASP A 70 10.72 -17.08 9.34
N PHE A 71 9.53 -17.02 9.95
CA PHE A 71 9.30 -16.24 11.18
C PHE A 71 10.15 -16.73 12.36
N TYR A 72 10.22 -18.05 12.57
CA TYR A 72 10.97 -18.61 13.69
C TYR A 72 12.48 -18.48 13.50
N VAL A 73 12.97 -18.75 12.28
CA VAL A 73 14.38 -18.55 11.92
C VAL A 73 14.78 -17.08 12.08
N TYR A 74 13.96 -16.15 11.58
CA TYR A 74 14.20 -14.71 11.77
C TYR A 74 14.24 -14.31 13.25
N SER A 75 13.34 -14.86 14.05
CA SER A 75 13.26 -14.52 15.48
C SER A 75 14.49 -14.99 16.25
N VAL A 76 15.03 -16.16 15.92
CA VAL A 76 16.31 -16.65 16.49
C VAL A 76 17.47 -15.79 15.98
N LEU A 77 17.62 -15.60 14.67
CA LEU A 77 18.71 -14.82 14.09
C LEU A 77 18.75 -13.39 14.64
N SER A 78 17.60 -12.73 14.79
CA SER A 78 17.53 -11.37 15.31
C SER A 78 17.80 -11.25 16.82
N ALA A 79 17.82 -12.36 17.57
CA ALA A 79 18.19 -12.39 18.98
C ALA A 79 19.70 -12.61 19.19
N LEU A 80 20.39 -13.23 18.24
CA LEU A 80 21.83 -13.53 18.33
C LEU A 80 22.74 -12.30 18.50
N PRO A 81 22.45 -11.09 17.97
CA PRO A 81 23.28 -9.92 18.27
C PRO A 81 23.29 -9.55 19.76
N PHE A 82 22.23 -9.91 20.49
CA PHE A 82 22.13 -9.66 21.92
C PHE A 82 22.87 -10.74 22.71
N VAL A 83 22.72 -12.03 22.38
CA VAL A 83 23.13 -13.15 23.26
C VAL A 83 24.17 -14.10 22.65
N GLY A 84 24.49 -13.95 21.36
CA GLY A 84 25.31 -14.90 20.60
C GLY A 84 26.70 -15.13 21.20
N LYS A 85 27.32 -14.09 21.77
CA LYS A 85 28.60 -14.21 22.48
C LYS A 85 28.49 -15.12 23.71
N GLU A 86 27.49 -14.89 24.55
CA GLU A 86 27.27 -15.66 25.78
C GLU A 86 26.96 -17.13 25.47
N LEU A 87 26.14 -17.39 24.44
CA LEU A 87 25.86 -18.74 23.97
C LEU A 87 27.10 -19.42 23.41
N ASN A 88 27.91 -18.70 22.64
CA ASN A 88 29.15 -19.21 22.07
C ASN A 88 30.16 -19.58 23.16
N ASP A 89 30.29 -18.76 24.20
CA ASP A 89 31.26 -18.96 25.28
C ASP A 89 30.84 -20.12 26.21
N LYS A 90 29.53 -20.29 26.46
CA LYS A 90 29.01 -21.34 27.36
C LYS A 90 28.65 -22.66 26.67
N ASN A 91 28.24 -22.65 25.41
CA ASN A 91 27.75 -23.82 24.70
C ASN A 91 28.00 -23.75 23.18
N HIS A 92 29.28 -23.64 22.79
CA HIS A 92 29.72 -23.48 21.41
C HIS A 92 29.18 -24.57 20.46
N GLU A 93 29.33 -25.85 20.82
CA GLU A 93 28.99 -26.97 19.91
C GLU A 93 27.50 -26.98 19.54
N ASN A 94 26.60 -26.78 20.50
CA ASN A 94 25.17 -26.73 20.22
C ASN A 94 24.79 -25.47 19.41
N LEU A 95 25.42 -24.32 19.69
CA LEU A 95 25.19 -23.11 18.89
C LEU A 95 25.61 -23.34 17.43
N GLU A 96 26.73 -24.01 17.20
CA GLU A 96 27.20 -24.38 15.87
C GLU A 96 26.25 -25.33 15.15
N GLN A 97 25.71 -26.33 15.86
CA GLN A 97 24.67 -27.22 15.30
C GLN A 97 23.41 -26.45 14.90
N LEU A 98 22.92 -25.56 15.76
CA LEU A 98 21.78 -24.69 15.48
C LEU A 98 22.02 -23.83 14.22
N LEU A 99 23.19 -23.22 14.11
CA LEU A 99 23.56 -22.39 12.95
C LEU A 99 23.66 -23.20 11.66
N ASN A 100 24.20 -24.42 11.71
CA ASN A 100 24.23 -25.32 10.55
C ASN A 100 22.81 -25.72 10.10
N ASN A 101 21.88 -25.94 11.04
CA ASN A 101 20.48 -26.21 10.71
C ASN A 101 19.82 -25.00 10.02
N ILE A 102 20.10 -23.79 10.50
CA ILE A 102 19.63 -22.55 9.87
C ILE A 102 20.23 -22.38 8.48
N GLU A 103 21.53 -22.60 8.30
CA GLU A 103 22.19 -22.51 6.98
C GLU A 103 21.59 -23.49 5.97
N ASN A 104 21.39 -24.74 6.40
CA ASN A 104 20.74 -25.77 5.60
C ASN A 104 19.33 -25.37 5.18
N TYR A 105 18.55 -24.79 6.09
CA TYR A 105 17.22 -24.26 5.76
C TYR A 105 17.31 -23.12 4.74
N ILE A 106 18.13 -22.09 5.02
CA ILE A 106 18.27 -20.90 4.17
C ILE A 106 18.66 -21.28 2.73
N SER A 107 19.57 -22.25 2.57
CA SER A 107 20.01 -22.72 1.24
C SER A 107 18.90 -23.37 0.39
N LYS A 108 17.84 -23.88 1.03
CA LYS A 108 16.74 -24.62 0.37
C LYS A 108 15.47 -23.78 0.17
N ARG A 109 15.40 -22.58 0.78
CA ARG A 109 14.22 -21.71 0.71
C ARG A 109 13.88 -21.31 -0.73
N SER A 110 12.59 -21.24 -1.01
CA SER A 110 12.08 -20.60 -2.20
C SER A 110 12.17 -19.09 -2.08
N LYS A 111 12.69 -18.44 -3.13
CA LYS A 111 12.84 -16.98 -3.23
C LYS A 111 11.93 -16.36 -4.29
N THR A 112 10.84 -17.04 -4.62
CA THR A 112 9.89 -16.57 -5.66
C THR A 112 9.38 -15.16 -5.38
N HIS A 113 9.15 -14.80 -4.11
CA HIS A 113 8.67 -13.47 -3.71
C HIS A 113 9.72 -12.36 -3.91
N HIS A 114 11.01 -12.69 -3.96
CA HIS A 114 12.10 -11.72 -3.89
C HIS A 114 11.97 -10.64 -4.94
N THR A 115 11.89 -11.03 -6.22
CA THR A 115 11.79 -10.08 -7.34
C THR A 115 10.57 -9.16 -7.21
N ALA A 116 9.45 -9.69 -6.69
CA ALA A 116 8.21 -8.94 -6.58
C ALA A 116 8.27 -7.82 -5.53
N LEU A 117 9.06 -8.04 -4.48
CA LEU A 117 9.16 -7.14 -3.32
C LEU A 117 10.32 -6.14 -3.44
N ARG A 118 11.10 -6.18 -4.52
CA ARG A 118 12.20 -5.24 -4.76
C ARG A 118 11.70 -3.86 -5.15
N VAL A 119 12.22 -2.82 -4.48
CA VAL A 119 12.03 -1.43 -4.91
C VAL A 119 12.77 -1.17 -6.22
N TRP A 120 13.97 -1.73 -6.40
CA TRP A 120 14.71 -1.70 -7.65
C TRP A 120 15.07 -3.10 -8.12
N TYR A 121 14.80 -3.39 -9.41
CA TYR A 121 15.17 -4.65 -10.05
C TYR A 121 16.66 -4.73 -10.41
N SER A 122 17.37 -3.60 -10.46
CA SER A 122 18.83 -3.55 -10.63
C SER A 122 19.54 -3.86 -9.32
N ASP A 123 20.66 -4.60 -9.40
CA ASP A 123 21.57 -4.83 -8.27
C ASP A 123 22.64 -3.73 -8.14
N SER A 124 22.74 -2.83 -9.12
CA SER A 124 23.65 -1.69 -9.11
C SER A 124 22.89 -0.39 -8.81
N PRO A 125 23.40 0.48 -7.92
CA PRO A 125 24.65 0.33 -7.15
C PRO A 125 24.50 -0.55 -5.90
N HIS A 126 23.27 -0.81 -5.43
CA HIS A 126 23.03 -1.64 -4.25
C HIS A 126 21.98 -2.72 -4.53
N PRO A 127 22.29 -4.00 -4.24
CA PRO A 127 21.31 -5.06 -4.33
C PRO A 127 20.22 -4.86 -3.27
N GLN A 128 18.98 -5.15 -3.67
CA GLN A 128 17.83 -5.17 -2.76
C GLN A 128 17.68 -6.61 -2.27
N GLU A 129 18.34 -6.95 -1.16
CA GLU A 129 18.48 -8.33 -0.69
C GLU A 129 17.23 -8.86 0.01
N GLU A 130 16.99 -10.16 -0.08
CA GLU A 130 15.97 -10.84 0.72
C GLU A 130 16.35 -10.77 2.21
N TYR A 131 15.37 -10.51 3.07
CA TYR A 131 15.66 -10.11 4.46
C TYR A 131 16.36 -11.17 5.30
N LEU A 132 16.08 -12.46 5.07
CA LEU A 132 16.72 -13.56 5.80
C LEU A 132 18.11 -13.84 5.25
N ASP A 133 18.32 -13.76 3.94
CA ASP A 133 19.66 -13.84 3.35
C ASP A 133 20.57 -12.71 3.88
N CYS A 134 20.05 -11.48 3.90
CA CYS A 134 20.79 -10.30 4.37
C CYS A 134 21.13 -10.44 5.87
N LEU A 135 20.15 -10.85 6.70
CA LEU A 135 20.38 -11.08 8.13
C LEU A 135 21.34 -12.23 8.37
N TRP A 136 21.28 -13.31 7.58
CA TRP A 136 22.22 -14.41 7.68
C TRP A 136 23.65 -13.99 7.36
N ALA A 137 23.85 -13.17 6.32
CA ALA A 137 25.16 -12.59 6.00
C ALA A 137 25.69 -11.73 7.16
N GLN A 138 24.82 -10.92 7.78
CA GLN A 138 25.16 -10.10 8.96
C GLN A 138 25.54 -10.94 10.19
N ILE A 139 24.79 -12.01 10.48
CA ILE A 139 25.09 -12.93 11.58
C ILE A 139 26.36 -13.72 11.31
N SER A 140 26.58 -14.16 10.07
CA SER A 140 27.81 -14.86 9.67
C SER A 140 29.03 -13.96 9.84
N LYS A 141 28.91 -12.68 9.47
CA LYS A 141 29.96 -11.69 9.73
C LYS A 141 30.19 -11.48 11.22
N LEU A 142 29.14 -11.24 12.00
CA LEU A 142 29.23 -11.10 13.46
C LEU A 142 29.91 -12.30 14.12
N ARG A 143 29.57 -13.53 13.68
CA ARG A 143 30.21 -14.77 14.12
C ARG A 143 31.70 -14.79 13.78
N SER A 144 32.09 -14.41 12.56
CA SER A 144 33.50 -14.31 12.16
C SER A 144 34.29 -13.26 12.97
N GLU A 145 33.60 -12.24 13.45
CA GLU A 145 34.12 -11.18 14.33
C GLU A 145 33.99 -11.54 15.83
N LYS A 146 33.84 -12.85 16.14
CA LYS A 146 33.77 -13.40 17.50
C LYS A 146 32.61 -12.83 18.33
N TRP A 147 31.47 -12.58 17.68
CA TRP A 147 30.25 -12.08 18.33
C TRP A 147 30.42 -10.72 19.02
N VAL A 148 31.35 -9.89 18.52
CA VAL A 148 31.59 -8.55 19.05
C VAL A 148 30.92 -7.50 18.16
N GLU A 149 29.97 -6.76 18.74
CA GLU A 149 29.30 -5.62 18.10
C GLU A 149 29.57 -4.32 18.88
N LYS A 150 29.39 -3.17 18.22
CA LYS A 150 29.71 -1.85 18.79
C LYS A 150 28.51 -0.94 19.04
N CYS A 151 27.29 -1.41 18.80
CA CYS A 151 26.08 -0.59 18.78
C CYS A 151 25.33 -0.62 20.12
N LEU A 152 25.14 -1.80 20.70
CA LEU A 152 24.23 -2.01 21.82
C LEU A 152 24.80 -1.46 23.15
N SER A 153 23.95 -0.68 23.82
CA SER A 153 24.15 -0.34 25.23
C SER A 153 23.77 -1.54 26.10
N ARG A 154 24.67 -1.92 27.01
CA ARG A 154 24.52 -3.11 27.88
C ARG A 154 24.68 -2.70 29.35
N PRO A 155 23.65 -2.08 29.95
CA PRO A 155 23.75 -1.51 31.31
C PRO A 155 24.15 -2.54 32.38
N TYR A 156 23.75 -3.80 32.19
CA TYR A 156 24.07 -4.91 33.09
C TYR A 156 25.57 -5.18 33.24
N LEU A 157 26.42 -4.76 32.30
CA LEU A 157 27.88 -4.90 32.43
C LEU A 157 28.43 -4.12 33.63
N SER A 158 27.77 -3.03 34.05
CA SER A 158 28.14 -2.29 35.26
C SER A 158 27.77 -3.00 36.57
N LEU A 159 26.95 -4.05 36.48
CA LEU A 159 26.43 -4.83 37.60
C LEU A 159 27.01 -6.26 37.64
N ASP A 160 28.07 -6.52 36.86
CA ASP A 160 28.64 -7.86 36.67
C ASP A 160 28.98 -8.57 37.99
N SER A 161 29.56 -7.83 38.95
CA SER A 161 29.90 -8.35 40.28
C SER A 161 28.68 -8.83 41.08
N VAL A 162 27.49 -8.28 40.82
CA VAL A 162 26.24 -8.68 41.47
C VAL A 162 25.57 -9.81 40.70
N LEU A 163 25.57 -9.74 39.37
CA LEU A 163 24.87 -10.69 38.50
C LEU A 163 25.58 -12.05 38.44
N CYS A 164 26.91 -12.09 38.56
CA CYS A 164 27.67 -13.35 38.60
C CYS A 164 27.31 -14.24 39.81
N GLU A 165 26.87 -13.65 40.93
CA GLU A 165 26.43 -14.37 42.13
C GLU A 165 24.95 -14.79 42.06
N ALA A 166 24.21 -14.33 41.03
CA ALA A 166 22.80 -14.63 40.86
C ALA A 166 22.57 -16.07 40.40
N LEU A 167 21.49 -16.68 40.90
CA LEU A 167 21.04 -17.98 40.42
C LEU A 167 20.24 -17.81 39.12
N THR A 168 20.63 -18.57 38.10
CA THR A 168 19.91 -18.66 36.83
C THR A 168 18.65 -19.53 36.97
N HIS A 169 17.63 -19.21 36.19
CA HIS A 169 16.42 -20.00 36.03
C HIS A 169 16.40 -20.69 34.65
N ASN A 170 15.79 -21.87 34.58
CA ASN A 170 15.55 -22.53 33.30
C ASN A 170 14.21 -22.08 32.72
N LEU A 171 14.18 -21.81 31.42
CA LEU A 171 12.92 -21.65 30.70
C LEU A 171 12.08 -22.94 30.79
N PRO A 172 10.77 -22.84 31.10
CA PRO A 172 9.86 -23.97 30.97
C PRO A 172 9.85 -24.51 29.54
N GLN A 173 9.54 -25.79 29.36
CA GLN A 173 9.39 -26.33 28.01
C GLN A 173 8.26 -25.59 27.27
N ILE A 174 8.59 -25.05 26.10
CA ILE A 174 7.68 -24.32 25.24
C ILE A 174 7.33 -25.23 24.06
N GLN A 175 6.05 -25.53 23.89
CA GLN A 175 5.55 -26.20 22.70
C GLN A 175 5.09 -25.14 21.70
N ILE A 176 5.59 -25.23 20.47
CA ILE A 176 5.15 -24.36 19.39
C ILE A 176 3.75 -24.79 18.96
N PRO A 177 2.76 -23.87 18.89
CA PRO A 177 1.44 -24.22 18.40
C PRO A 177 1.52 -24.76 16.97
N PRO A 178 0.80 -25.85 16.64
CA PRO A 178 0.75 -26.37 15.27
C PRO A 178 0.19 -25.31 14.31
N HIS A 179 0.48 -25.46 13.02
CA HIS A 179 -0.07 -24.58 12.01
C HIS A 179 -1.59 -24.77 11.88
N GLU A 180 -2.33 -23.66 11.84
CA GLU A 180 -3.74 -23.60 11.45
C GLU A 180 -3.90 -22.69 10.22
N SER A 181 -4.86 -22.99 9.34
CA SER A 181 -5.11 -22.20 8.12
C SER A 181 -5.55 -20.76 8.41
N SER A 182 -6.00 -20.49 9.64
CA SER A 182 -6.34 -19.16 10.14
C SER A 182 -5.11 -18.31 10.49
N PHE A 183 -3.94 -18.93 10.68
CA PHE A 183 -2.73 -18.22 11.11
C PHE A 183 -2.09 -17.49 9.92
N ILE A 184 -2.02 -16.17 10.04
CA ILE A 184 -1.39 -15.30 9.04
C ILE A 184 -0.01 -14.89 9.57
N TYR A 185 1.04 -15.48 9.04
CA TYR A 185 2.43 -15.16 9.37
C TYR A 185 2.88 -13.84 8.71
N PRO A 186 3.91 -13.17 9.22
CA PRO A 186 4.44 -11.96 8.58
C PRO A 186 4.95 -12.25 7.17
N ASN A 187 4.60 -11.39 6.21
CA ASN A 187 5.10 -11.50 4.84
C ASN A 187 6.65 -11.43 4.82
N PRO A 188 7.29 -12.11 3.85
CA PRO A 188 8.71 -11.90 3.58
C PRO A 188 8.98 -10.44 3.20
N ARG A 189 10.22 -9.99 3.39
CA ARG A 189 10.63 -8.61 3.16
C ARG A 189 11.87 -8.55 2.28
N VAL A 190 12.06 -7.39 1.65
CA VAL A 190 13.29 -7.05 0.94
C VAL A 190 13.89 -5.82 1.60
N ILE A 191 15.19 -5.87 1.83
CA ILE A 191 15.90 -4.82 2.54
C ILE A 191 16.12 -3.65 1.58
N PHE A 192 15.52 -2.50 1.92
CA PHE A 192 15.74 -1.26 1.21
C PHE A 192 17.17 -0.75 1.45
N ARG A 193 17.91 -0.50 0.37
CA ARG A 193 19.25 0.08 0.42
C ARG A 193 19.38 1.19 -0.62
N LEU A 194 19.67 2.39 -0.16
CA LEU A 194 19.86 3.59 -0.96
C LEU A 194 21.28 4.13 -0.82
N PHE A 195 21.82 4.15 0.41
CA PHE A 195 23.10 4.76 0.74
C PHE A 195 24.20 3.76 1.08
N ASP A 196 25.43 4.12 0.74
CA ASP A 196 26.64 3.55 1.29
C ASP A 196 27.57 4.61 1.92
N TYR A 197 28.79 4.21 2.28
CA TYR A 197 29.75 5.09 2.96
C TYR A 197 30.28 6.21 2.05
N THR A 198 30.19 6.08 0.72
CA THR A 198 30.63 7.08 -0.25
C THR A 198 29.66 8.25 -0.37
N ASP A 199 28.40 8.04 0.03
CA ASP A 199 27.38 9.09 0.09
C ASP A 199 27.52 9.98 1.33
N CYS A 200 28.24 9.53 2.36
CA CYS A 200 28.32 10.16 3.67
C CYS A 200 29.59 11.02 3.84
N PRO A 201 29.57 12.04 4.71
CA PRO A 201 30.79 12.78 5.09
C PRO A 201 31.85 11.89 5.75
N GLU A 202 33.14 12.21 5.56
CA GLU A 202 34.28 11.39 6.03
C GLU A 202 34.31 11.16 7.56
N ASP A 203 33.77 12.10 8.35
CA ASP A 203 33.86 12.08 9.81
C ASP A 203 33.02 10.99 10.50
N ASN A 204 31.98 10.47 9.83
CA ASN A 204 31.08 9.45 10.38
C ASN A 204 30.84 8.32 9.36
N ILE A 205 31.41 7.15 9.62
CA ILE A 205 31.32 6.01 8.70
C ILE A 205 29.96 5.31 8.86
N LEU A 206 29.20 5.24 7.76
CA LEU A 206 27.97 4.44 7.68
C LEU A 206 28.30 2.94 7.83
N PRO A 207 27.67 2.20 8.75
CA PRO A 207 27.83 0.76 8.82
C PRO A 207 27.44 0.08 7.50
N GLY A 208 28.32 -0.78 6.98
CA GLY A 208 28.09 -1.50 5.72
C GLY A 208 26.84 -2.40 5.78
N ALA A 209 26.27 -2.73 4.62
CA ALA A 209 24.99 -3.45 4.52
C ALA A 209 24.98 -4.80 5.27
N HIS A 210 26.11 -5.52 5.30
CA HIS A 210 26.28 -6.79 6.01
C HIS A 210 26.93 -6.65 7.40
N ASN A 211 27.06 -5.44 7.94
CA ASN A 211 27.42 -5.25 9.35
C ASN A 211 26.17 -5.37 10.22
N ILE A 212 26.25 -6.08 11.35
CA ILE A 212 25.09 -6.25 12.22
C ILE A 212 24.61 -4.92 12.84
N GLU A 213 25.52 -3.95 13.00
CA GLU A 213 25.16 -2.61 13.46
C GLU A 213 24.15 -1.94 12.53
N ARG A 214 24.24 -2.16 11.21
CA ARG A 214 23.28 -1.61 10.23
C ARG A 214 21.88 -2.14 10.52
N PHE A 215 21.75 -3.44 10.75
CA PHE A 215 20.47 -4.07 11.13
C PHE A 215 19.93 -3.55 12.46
N LEU A 216 20.76 -3.51 13.50
CA LEU A 216 20.34 -3.10 14.84
C LEU A 216 19.86 -1.65 14.88
N ILE A 217 20.57 -0.75 14.20
CA ILE A 217 20.19 0.65 14.13
C ILE A 217 18.86 0.81 13.39
N GLU A 218 18.72 0.17 12.23
CA GLU A 218 17.48 0.27 11.45
C GLU A 218 16.28 -0.34 12.17
N GLU A 219 16.43 -1.52 12.79
CA GLU A 219 15.36 -2.13 13.59
C GLU A 219 14.95 -1.23 14.76
N HIS A 220 15.91 -0.56 15.41
CA HIS A 220 15.60 0.35 16.49
C HIS A 220 14.87 1.60 15.98
N MET A 221 15.30 2.18 14.85
CA MET A 221 14.60 3.32 14.23
C MET A 221 13.18 2.95 13.81
N ARG A 222 12.97 1.77 13.19
CA ARG A 222 11.63 1.25 12.87
C ARG A 222 10.79 1.08 14.13
N TRP A 223 11.37 0.55 15.21
CA TRP A 223 10.69 0.45 16.49
C TRP A 223 10.29 1.82 17.07
N ILE A 224 11.17 2.84 16.99
CA ILE A 224 10.84 4.21 17.39
C ILE A 224 9.67 4.76 16.57
N ILE A 225 9.67 4.54 15.24
CA ILE A 225 8.57 4.94 14.37
C ILE A 225 7.28 4.23 14.81
N ASP A 226 7.35 2.92 15.03
CA ASP A 226 6.20 2.09 15.43
C ASP A 226 5.57 2.52 16.77
N GLN A 227 6.39 2.81 17.78
CA GLN A 227 5.91 3.23 19.10
C GLN A 227 5.27 4.63 19.08
N ASN A 228 5.73 5.48 18.17
CA ASN A 228 5.27 6.87 18.08
C ASN A 228 4.25 7.07 16.95
N TYR A 229 3.85 6.00 16.26
CA TYR A 229 2.88 6.04 15.17
C TYR A 229 1.41 6.19 15.65
N PHE A 230 0.56 6.75 14.78
CA PHE A 230 -0.87 6.98 15.03
C PHE A 230 -1.76 5.83 14.52
N ALA A 231 -2.24 4.94 15.41
CA ALA A 231 -3.38 4.09 15.05
C ALA A 231 -4.66 4.95 15.02
N ARG A 232 -5.35 4.99 13.86
CA ARG A 232 -6.55 5.81 13.59
C ARG A 232 -7.72 5.66 14.59
N LYS A 233 -7.66 4.69 15.51
CA LYS A 233 -8.76 4.30 16.43
C LYS A 233 -8.85 5.11 17.74
N GLU A 234 -7.92 6.00 18.06
CA GLU A 234 -7.90 6.71 19.38
C GLU A 234 -8.15 8.23 19.31
N TRP A 235 -8.75 8.72 18.22
CA TRP A 235 -8.92 10.16 17.94
C TRP A 235 -9.80 10.92 18.96
N TYR A 236 -10.68 10.25 19.69
CA TYR A 236 -11.67 10.89 20.57
C TYR A 236 -11.24 10.96 22.05
N LYS A 237 -10.05 10.45 22.41
CA LYS A 237 -9.59 10.33 23.80
C LYS A 237 -8.45 11.28 24.20
N ILE A 238 -7.94 12.11 23.29
CA ILE A 238 -6.69 12.85 23.53
C ILE A 238 -6.86 14.34 23.16
N ASP A 239 -6.54 15.21 24.12
CA ASP A 239 -6.56 16.68 23.99
C ASP A 239 -5.69 17.20 22.83
N TYR A 240 -6.16 18.29 22.20
CA TYR A 240 -5.60 18.93 20.99
C TYR A 240 -4.10 19.32 21.09
N LEU A 241 -3.56 19.50 22.30
CA LEU A 241 -2.14 19.80 22.55
C LEU A 241 -1.20 18.60 22.41
N ASN A 242 -1.72 17.36 22.42
CA ASN A 242 -0.92 16.14 22.15
C ASN A 242 -0.82 15.80 20.65
N TYR A 243 -1.52 16.54 19.79
CA TYR A 243 -1.64 16.30 18.34
C TYR A 243 -0.37 16.68 17.54
N ILE A 244 0.22 17.86 17.82
CA ILE A 244 1.48 18.32 17.21
C ILE A 244 2.69 17.53 17.75
N ASN A 245 2.50 16.82 18.85
CA ASN A 245 3.57 16.33 19.68
C ASN A 245 4.11 14.95 19.26
N LYS A 246 3.37 14.04 18.60
CA LYS A 246 3.88 12.67 18.34
C LYS A 246 4.84 12.50 17.16
N PHE A 247 4.61 13.12 16.00
CA PHE A 247 5.61 13.12 14.92
C PHE A 247 6.87 13.88 15.35
N LEU A 248 6.67 14.98 16.08
CA LEU A 248 7.74 15.72 16.75
C LEU A 248 8.47 14.85 17.78
N PHE A 249 7.78 14.06 18.61
CA PHE A 249 8.39 13.12 19.57
C PHE A 249 9.13 11.98 18.86
N SER A 250 8.57 11.43 17.78
CA SER A 250 9.25 10.43 16.96
C SER A 250 10.54 11.00 16.37
N ALA A 251 10.47 12.22 15.81
CA ALA A 251 11.62 12.94 15.29
C ALA A 251 12.66 13.22 16.38
N ILE A 252 12.25 13.72 17.55
CA ILE A 252 13.14 13.94 18.71
C ILE A 252 13.76 12.64 19.18
N ALA A 253 13.01 11.55 19.27
CA ALA A 253 13.49 10.24 19.68
C ALA A 253 14.52 9.69 18.69
N LEU A 254 14.26 9.81 17.37
CA LEU A 254 15.22 9.44 16.32
C LEU A 254 16.50 10.28 16.41
N LEU A 255 16.38 11.60 16.60
CA LEU A 255 17.54 12.48 16.74
C LEU A 255 18.33 12.25 18.05
N SER A 256 17.67 11.75 19.09
CA SER A 256 18.29 11.43 20.39
C SER A 256 18.93 10.03 20.41
N PHE A 257 18.58 9.16 19.45
CA PHE A 257 19.04 7.77 19.38
C PHE A 257 20.57 7.60 19.38
N PRO A 258 21.37 8.43 18.68
CA PRO A 258 22.84 8.30 18.74
C PRO A 258 23.42 8.43 20.14
N GLY A 259 22.75 9.13 21.06
CA GLY A 259 23.16 9.22 22.46
C GLY A 259 23.14 7.88 23.21
N LEU A 260 22.49 6.87 22.64
CA LEU A 260 22.43 5.50 23.15
C LEU A 260 23.45 4.57 22.49
N LEU A 261 24.09 5.02 21.41
CA LEU A 261 25.09 4.26 20.67
C LEU A 261 26.48 4.51 21.24
N LYS A 262 27.34 3.48 21.22
CA LYS A 262 28.76 3.65 21.58
C LYS A 262 29.59 4.27 20.45
N GLN A 263 29.07 4.32 19.23
CA GLN A 263 29.75 4.83 18.02
C GLN A 263 28.96 5.97 17.38
N LYS A 264 29.67 6.96 16.82
CA LYS A 264 29.07 8.00 15.98
C LYS A 264 28.65 7.42 14.63
N ILE A 265 27.44 7.77 14.19
CA ILE A 265 26.86 7.33 12.92
C ILE A 265 26.40 8.54 12.11
N PRO A 266 26.34 8.45 10.76
CA PRO A 266 25.70 9.47 9.93
C PRO A 266 24.17 9.36 10.08
N LEU A 267 23.65 9.90 11.19
CA LEU A 267 22.27 9.74 11.63
C LEU A 267 21.26 10.18 10.57
N GLU A 268 21.47 11.34 9.95
CA GLU A 268 20.56 11.91 8.96
C GLU A 268 20.35 10.96 7.77
N TYR A 269 21.43 10.34 7.28
CA TYR A 269 21.38 9.38 6.17
C TYR A 269 20.59 8.13 6.57
N MET A 270 20.85 7.57 7.75
CA MET A 270 20.15 6.39 8.24
C MET A 270 18.67 6.65 8.47
N VAL A 271 18.31 7.80 9.06
CA VAL A 271 16.91 8.17 9.30
C VAL A 271 16.16 8.37 7.98
N VAL A 272 16.77 9.09 7.02
CA VAL A 272 16.17 9.30 5.69
C VAL A 272 15.97 7.96 4.98
N GLU A 273 16.98 7.08 4.98
CA GLU A 273 16.89 5.77 4.34
C GLU A 273 15.86 4.85 5.00
N VAL A 274 15.76 4.82 6.33
CA VAL A 274 14.73 4.03 7.02
C VAL A 274 13.34 4.54 6.67
N ILE A 275 13.10 5.85 6.71
CA ILE A 275 11.77 6.42 6.42
C ILE A 275 11.39 6.19 4.95
N LEU A 276 12.31 6.40 4.01
CA LEU A 276 12.07 6.10 2.60
C LEU A 276 11.88 4.60 2.36
N GLY A 277 12.64 3.75 3.06
CA GLY A 277 12.46 2.31 3.03
C GLY A 277 11.05 1.90 3.46
N GLU A 278 10.55 2.43 4.57
CA GLU A 278 9.19 2.18 5.04
C GLU A 278 8.10 2.71 4.10
N LEU A 279 8.34 3.87 3.47
CA LEU A 279 7.46 4.45 2.44
C LEU A 279 7.36 3.54 1.19
N PHE A 280 8.50 3.01 0.75
CA PHE A 280 8.60 2.18 -0.45
C PHE A 280 8.43 0.68 -0.20
N THR A 281 8.23 0.24 1.05
CA THR A 281 8.01 -1.16 1.40
C THR A 281 6.87 -1.77 0.57
N LEU A 282 7.17 -2.87 -0.10
CA LEU A 282 6.20 -3.70 -0.82
C LEU A 282 5.85 -4.92 0.05
N PRO A 283 4.61 -5.47 -0.04
CA PRO A 283 3.53 -5.08 -0.95
C PRO A 283 2.91 -3.71 -0.63
N LYS A 284 2.86 -3.32 0.63
CA LYS A 284 2.25 -2.07 1.10
C LYS A 284 3.02 -1.53 2.29
N SER A 285 3.11 -0.20 2.41
CA SER A 285 3.66 0.44 3.59
C SER A 285 2.81 0.10 4.82
N LYS A 286 3.46 -0.11 5.97
CA LYS A 286 2.77 -0.43 7.22
C LYS A 286 1.77 0.66 7.63
N TYR A 287 2.13 1.89 7.30
CA TYR A 287 1.41 3.11 7.65
C TYR A 287 1.03 3.93 6.41
N LEU A 288 0.13 4.90 6.57
CA LEU A 288 -0.25 5.77 5.46
C LEU A 288 0.97 6.57 4.99
N GLU A 289 1.18 6.64 3.68
CA GLU A 289 2.35 7.28 3.05
C GLU A 289 2.58 8.72 3.54
N ILE A 290 1.49 9.47 3.72
CA ILE A 290 1.54 10.85 4.21
C ILE A 290 2.21 10.97 5.59
N CYS A 291 2.13 9.94 6.44
CA CYS A 291 2.75 9.95 7.76
C CYS A 291 4.28 10.02 7.67
N TYR A 292 4.89 9.29 6.73
CA TYR A 292 6.33 9.34 6.48
C TYR A 292 6.74 10.69 5.91
N GLY A 293 5.93 11.25 5.00
CA GLY A 293 6.13 12.60 4.48
C GLY A 293 6.11 13.66 5.58
N SER A 294 5.11 13.63 6.45
CA SER A 294 5.01 14.55 7.59
C SER A 294 6.17 14.37 8.59
N LEU A 295 6.62 13.15 8.85
CA LEU A 295 7.78 12.89 9.70
C LEU A 295 9.06 13.53 9.14
N LEU A 296 9.31 13.40 7.83
CA LEU A 296 10.44 14.05 7.16
C LEU A 296 10.36 15.59 7.25
N LEU A 297 9.17 16.17 7.12
CA LEU A 297 8.98 17.62 7.31
C LEU A 297 9.35 18.07 8.72
N GLU A 298 8.92 17.34 9.76
CA GLU A 298 9.29 17.67 11.14
C GLU A 298 10.78 17.52 11.39
N LEU A 299 11.41 16.47 10.83
CA LEU A 299 12.86 16.30 10.91
C LEU A 299 13.60 17.46 10.21
N CYS A 300 13.13 17.95 9.05
CA CYS A 300 13.72 19.11 8.36
C CYS A 300 13.63 20.39 9.21
N LYS A 301 12.55 20.57 9.98
CA LYS A 301 12.41 21.72 10.90
C LYS A 301 13.37 21.62 12.08
N LEU A 302 13.60 20.41 12.60
CA LEU A 302 14.50 20.18 13.73
C LEU A 302 15.99 20.23 13.34
N GLN A 303 16.33 19.83 12.12
CA GLN A 303 17.71 19.80 11.59
C GLN A 303 17.81 20.57 10.26
N PRO A 304 17.58 21.90 10.25
CA PRO A 304 17.46 22.67 9.02
C PRO A 304 18.76 22.82 8.23
N SER A 305 19.92 22.61 8.87
CA SER A 305 21.24 22.75 8.24
C SER A 305 21.76 21.49 7.56
N THR A 306 21.33 20.30 8.00
CA THR A 306 21.89 19.02 7.53
C THR A 306 20.86 18.18 6.78
N LEU A 307 19.71 17.93 7.40
CA LEU A 307 18.73 16.97 6.87
C LEU A 307 18.15 17.35 5.50
N PRO A 308 17.80 18.62 5.19
CA PRO A 308 17.35 18.99 3.85
C PRO A 308 18.37 18.66 2.75
N GLN A 309 19.68 18.78 3.03
CA GLN A 309 20.73 18.45 2.06
C GLN A 309 20.79 16.94 1.80
N VAL A 310 20.76 16.13 2.87
CA VAL A 310 20.71 14.66 2.78
C VAL A 310 19.45 14.20 2.06
N LEU A 311 18.31 14.83 2.32
CA LEU A 311 17.06 14.50 1.67
C LEU A 311 17.07 14.89 0.18
N ALA A 312 17.65 16.03 -0.19
CA ALA A 312 17.83 16.41 -1.59
C ALA A 312 18.73 15.40 -2.32
N GLN A 313 19.86 15.00 -1.72
CA GLN A 313 20.71 13.93 -2.26
C GLN A 313 19.95 12.61 -2.41
N ALA A 314 19.13 12.23 -1.43
CA ALA A 314 18.28 11.05 -1.54
C ALA A 314 17.33 11.13 -2.74
N VAL A 315 16.68 12.28 -2.94
CA VAL A 315 15.78 12.52 -4.09
C VAL A 315 16.52 12.38 -5.42
N GLU A 316 17.74 12.91 -5.54
CA GLU A 316 18.56 12.73 -6.75
C GLU A 316 18.91 11.25 -6.99
N LEU A 317 19.34 10.53 -5.96
CA LEU A 317 19.62 9.10 -6.07
C LEU A 317 18.37 8.28 -6.44
N LEU A 318 17.20 8.62 -5.88
CA LEU A 318 15.93 7.99 -6.26
C LEU A 318 15.60 8.27 -7.73
N TYR A 319 15.75 9.53 -8.18
CA TYR A 319 15.50 9.95 -9.55
C TYR A 319 16.42 9.23 -10.55
N ASP A 320 17.71 9.15 -10.26
CA ASP A 320 18.68 8.48 -11.11
C ASP A 320 18.41 6.99 -11.27
N ARG A 321 17.82 6.37 -10.26
CA ARG A 321 17.52 4.93 -10.22
C ARG A 321 16.08 4.61 -10.66
N LEU A 322 15.31 5.57 -11.18
CA LEU A 322 13.93 5.35 -11.67
C LEU A 322 13.84 4.27 -12.75
N ASP A 323 14.88 4.12 -13.56
CA ASP A 323 14.90 3.17 -14.68
C ASP A 323 14.77 1.70 -14.27
N SER A 324 15.07 1.34 -13.02
CA SER A 324 14.80 0.00 -12.50
C SER A 324 13.82 -0.02 -11.33
N MET A 325 13.23 1.11 -10.97
CA MET A 325 12.31 1.21 -9.84
C MET A 325 10.96 0.52 -10.14
N ASN A 326 10.37 -0.12 -9.13
CA ASN A 326 9.04 -0.72 -9.19
C ASN A 326 7.98 0.37 -9.51
N VAL A 327 7.02 0.03 -10.36
CA VAL A 327 5.96 0.93 -10.83
C VAL A 327 5.14 1.55 -9.68
N ASP A 328 4.83 0.76 -8.65
CA ASP A 328 4.10 1.27 -7.49
C ASP A 328 4.96 2.27 -6.70
N CYS A 329 6.23 1.93 -6.44
CA CYS A 329 7.17 2.81 -5.74
C CYS A 329 7.39 4.15 -6.48
N ILE A 330 7.40 4.17 -7.82
CA ILE A 330 7.47 5.42 -8.61
C ILE A 330 6.24 6.30 -8.32
N GLY A 331 5.05 5.71 -8.25
CA GLY A 331 3.82 6.41 -7.90
C GLY A 331 3.86 7.00 -6.49
N ARG A 332 4.33 6.22 -5.51
CA ARG A 332 4.52 6.68 -4.12
C ARG A 332 5.56 7.79 -4.03
N PHE A 333 6.65 7.70 -4.80
CA PHE A 333 7.69 8.72 -4.86
C PHE A 333 7.13 10.02 -5.40
N ALA A 334 6.44 10.01 -6.54
CA ALA A 334 5.84 11.22 -7.12
C ALA A 334 4.76 11.82 -6.20
N SER A 335 4.00 10.99 -5.47
CA SER A 335 3.03 11.43 -4.47
C SER A 335 3.68 12.15 -3.29
N TRP A 336 4.66 11.48 -2.65
CA TRP A 336 5.40 12.05 -1.52
C TRP A 336 6.18 13.31 -1.94
N PHE A 337 6.85 13.29 -3.09
CA PHE A 337 7.66 14.40 -3.55
C PHE A 337 6.81 15.64 -3.87
N ALA A 338 5.67 15.48 -4.55
CA ALA A 338 4.73 16.58 -4.78
C ALA A 338 4.19 17.18 -3.46
N TYR A 339 3.89 16.33 -2.47
CA TYR A 339 3.50 16.77 -1.13
C TYR A 339 4.65 17.53 -0.44
N HIS A 340 5.88 17.01 -0.48
CA HIS A 340 7.06 17.66 0.07
C HIS A 340 7.27 19.05 -0.56
N LEU A 341 7.30 19.13 -1.89
CA LEU A 341 7.41 20.38 -2.64
C LEU A 341 6.34 21.40 -2.25
N SER A 342 5.08 20.98 -2.06
CA SER A 342 4.01 21.90 -1.66
C SER A 342 4.25 22.60 -0.32
N ASN A 343 5.06 22.00 0.56
CA ASN A 343 5.45 22.58 1.86
C ASN A 343 6.70 23.48 1.76
N PHE A 344 7.42 23.44 0.64
CA PHE A 344 8.61 24.27 0.36
C PHE A 344 8.41 25.14 -0.89
N GLN A 345 7.21 25.68 -1.05
CA GLN A 345 6.84 26.62 -2.11
C GLN A 345 7.03 26.08 -3.54
N PHE A 346 7.11 24.76 -3.69
CA PHE A 346 7.40 24.04 -4.94
C PHE A 346 8.78 24.35 -5.55
N SER A 347 9.75 24.74 -4.72
CA SER A 347 11.12 25.01 -5.16
C SER A 347 11.91 23.71 -5.39
N TRP A 348 12.41 23.52 -6.61
CA TRP A 348 13.30 22.42 -6.98
C TRP A 348 14.18 22.82 -8.17
N ASP A 349 15.36 22.19 -8.30
CA ASP A 349 16.22 22.34 -9.48
C ASP A 349 15.71 21.45 -10.63
N TRP A 350 14.68 21.94 -11.33
CA TRP A 350 14.10 21.22 -12.45
C TRP A 350 15.07 21.09 -13.65
N ASP A 351 15.95 22.07 -13.86
CA ASP A 351 16.91 22.06 -14.96
C ASP A 351 17.93 20.92 -14.84
N GLY A 352 18.27 20.52 -13.61
CA GLY A 352 19.05 19.32 -13.30
C GLY A 352 18.46 18.02 -13.90
N TRP A 353 17.15 18.00 -14.18
CA TRP A 353 16.44 16.84 -14.74
C TRP A 353 16.09 16.97 -16.23
N SER A 354 16.66 17.96 -16.92
CA SER A 354 16.37 18.27 -18.34
C SER A 354 16.60 17.09 -19.31
N THR A 355 17.41 16.10 -18.93
CA THR A 355 17.63 14.88 -19.74
C THR A 355 16.35 14.08 -20.01
N CYS A 356 15.33 14.19 -19.15
CA CYS A 356 14.05 13.50 -19.36
C CYS A 356 13.22 14.10 -20.49
N LEU A 357 13.50 15.33 -20.91
CA LEU A 357 12.76 16.02 -21.98
C LEU A 357 12.98 15.36 -23.34
N THR A 358 14.14 14.73 -23.54
CA THR A 358 14.51 14.01 -24.78
C THR A 358 14.20 12.52 -24.73
N ALA A 359 13.73 12.01 -23.59
CA ALA A 359 13.42 10.60 -23.40
C ALA A 359 12.05 10.22 -23.97
N ASP A 360 11.78 8.91 -24.09
CA ASP A 360 10.46 8.39 -24.46
C ASP A 360 9.39 8.80 -23.42
N ASN A 361 8.16 9.06 -23.88
CA ASN A 361 7.00 9.46 -23.05
C ASN A 361 6.60 8.44 -21.98
N LEU A 362 7.04 7.19 -22.10
CA LEU A 362 6.87 6.13 -21.11
C LEU A 362 8.13 5.86 -20.30
N SER A 363 9.21 6.63 -20.50
CA SER A 363 10.40 6.51 -19.67
C SER A 363 10.07 6.83 -18.21
N PRO A 364 10.61 6.07 -17.23
CA PRO A 364 10.35 6.31 -15.82
C PRO A 364 10.64 7.74 -15.36
N LYS A 365 11.74 8.34 -15.82
CA LYS A 365 12.12 9.72 -15.49
C LYS A 365 11.10 10.75 -15.97
N GLN A 366 10.70 10.70 -17.25
CA GLN A 366 9.75 11.66 -17.78
C GLN A 366 8.34 11.44 -17.19
N ARG A 367 7.94 10.19 -16.98
CA ARG A 367 6.68 9.83 -16.30
C ARG A 367 6.64 10.36 -14.87
N PHE A 368 7.70 10.16 -14.10
CA PHE A 368 7.82 10.67 -12.74
C PHE A 368 7.64 12.19 -12.67
N VAL A 369 8.28 12.95 -13.58
CA VAL A 369 8.12 14.42 -13.62
C VAL A 369 6.69 14.82 -13.97
N ARG A 370 6.10 14.25 -15.03
CA ARG A 370 4.69 14.51 -15.40
C ARG A 370 3.73 14.22 -14.25
N GLU A 371 3.91 13.08 -13.59
CA GLU A 371 3.09 12.69 -12.45
C GLU A 371 3.26 13.60 -11.23
N THR A 372 4.50 14.01 -10.95
CA THR A 372 4.80 14.96 -9.87
C THR A 372 4.12 16.30 -10.13
N LEU A 373 4.28 16.87 -11.33
CA LEU A 373 3.66 18.15 -11.72
C LEU A 373 2.13 18.07 -11.69
N GLN A 374 1.55 16.96 -12.15
CA GLN A 374 0.11 16.70 -12.05
C GLN A 374 -0.37 16.73 -10.59
N ARG A 375 0.38 16.15 -9.64
CA ARG A 375 0.05 16.16 -8.21
C ARG A 375 0.30 17.52 -7.56
N CYS A 376 1.36 18.23 -7.95
CA CYS A 376 1.59 19.62 -7.54
C CYS A 376 0.44 20.53 -7.97
N MET A 377 -0.09 20.35 -9.18
CA MET A 377 -1.27 21.10 -9.65
C MET A 377 -2.51 20.81 -8.79
N ARG A 378 -2.74 19.55 -8.40
CA ARG A 378 -3.87 19.20 -7.50
C ARG A 378 -3.75 19.84 -6.10
N LEU A 379 -2.53 20.14 -5.66
CA LEU A 379 -2.23 20.84 -4.40
C LEU A 379 -2.12 22.37 -4.57
N SER A 380 -2.33 22.88 -5.78
CA SER A 380 -2.12 24.27 -6.19
C SER A 380 -3.11 24.64 -7.30
N TYR A 381 -2.68 25.44 -8.28
CA TYR A 381 -3.43 25.73 -9.51
C TYR A 381 -2.48 25.80 -10.70
N HIS A 382 -3.02 25.55 -11.91
CA HIS A 382 -2.24 25.39 -13.14
C HIS A 382 -1.23 26.53 -13.37
N GLN A 383 -1.68 27.79 -13.31
CA GLN A 383 -0.83 28.95 -13.54
C GLN A 383 0.39 28.99 -12.61
N ARG A 384 0.22 28.73 -11.31
CA ARG A 384 1.34 28.72 -10.37
C ARG A 384 2.34 27.61 -10.67
N ILE A 385 1.87 26.43 -11.06
CA ILE A 385 2.77 25.32 -11.42
C ILE A 385 3.50 25.62 -12.73
N ALA A 386 2.86 26.30 -13.68
CA ALA A 386 3.50 26.76 -14.89
C ALA A 386 4.59 27.82 -14.61
N GLU A 387 4.39 28.71 -13.63
CA GLU A 387 5.35 29.77 -13.29
C GLU A 387 6.60 29.27 -12.53
N ILE A 388 6.52 28.14 -11.82
CA ILE A 388 7.66 27.59 -11.04
C ILE A 388 8.60 26.69 -11.86
N VAL A 389 8.16 26.17 -12.99
CA VAL A 389 8.98 25.27 -13.84
C VAL A 389 9.64 26.07 -14.98
N PRO A 390 10.85 25.68 -15.41
CA PRO A 390 11.49 26.27 -16.58
C PRO A 390 10.63 26.16 -17.85
N GLU A 391 10.83 27.08 -18.81
CA GLU A 391 10.07 27.10 -20.08
C GLU A 391 10.19 25.78 -20.86
N THR A 392 11.35 25.13 -20.78
CA THR A 392 11.63 23.82 -21.39
C THR A 392 10.75 22.69 -20.83
N PHE A 393 10.28 22.81 -19.58
CA PHE A 393 9.46 21.82 -18.90
C PHE A 393 7.94 22.03 -19.09
N GLN A 394 7.52 23.12 -19.75
CA GLN A 394 6.10 23.42 -19.98
C GLN A 394 5.40 22.28 -20.75
N CYS A 395 6.11 21.56 -21.62
CA CYS A 395 5.57 20.41 -22.37
C CYS A 395 5.22 19.19 -21.48
N LEU A 396 5.69 19.17 -20.24
CA LEU A 396 5.42 18.14 -19.25
C LEU A 396 4.29 18.54 -18.28
N LEU A 397 3.80 19.78 -18.34
CA LEU A 397 2.70 20.23 -17.49
C LEU A 397 1.40 19.46 -17.78
N PRO A 398 0.54 19.31 -16.76
CA PRO A 398 -0.80 18.82 -16.96
C PRO A 398 -1.64 19.82 -17.78
N ASP A 399 -2.63 19.32 -18.50
CA ASP A 399 -3.56 20.16 -19.25
C ASP A 399 -4.33 21.12 -18.33
N LEU A 400 -4.73 22.28 -18.86
CA LEU A 400 -5.58 23.23 -18.14
C LEU A 400 -6.94 22.58 -17.85
N PRO A 401 -7.35 22.42 -16.58
CA PRO A 401 -8.62 21.77 -16.24
C PRO A 401 -9.81 22.62 -16.68
N ALA A 402 -10.58 22.15 -17.67
CA ALA A 402 -11.76 22.84 -18.18
C ALA A 402 -12.80 21.84 -18.75
N PRO A 403 -14.11 22.12 -18.62
CA PRO A 403 -15.14 21.28 -19.23
C PRO A 403 -15.14 21.44 -20.75
N ASN A 404 -15.21 20.34 -21.47
CA ASN A 404 -15.45 20.31 -22.90
C ASN A 404 -16.96 20.24 -23.16
N ASN A 405 -17.50 21.26 -23.86
CA ASN A 405 -18.90 21.31 -24.26
C ASN A 405 -19.04 21.29 -25.79
N LYS A 406 -18.96 20.09 -26.37
CA LYS A 406 -19.12 19.87 -27.82
C LYS A 406 -20.40 20.45 -28.43
N PHE A 407 -21.48 20.61 -27.65
CA PHE A 407 -22.73 21.19 -28.14
C PHE A 407 -22.72 22.73 -28.15
N ALA A 408 -21.85 23.37 -27.37
CA ALA A 408 -21.67 24.82 -27.43
C ALA A 408 -20.76 25.24 -28.60
N GLU A 409 -19.85 24.35 -29.02
CA GLU A 409 -18.91 24.57 -30.12
C GLU A 409 -19.51 24.27 -31.51
N ASP A 410 -20.64 23.55 -31.57
CA ASP A 410 -21.34 23.23 -32.82
C ASP A 410 -22.19 24.42 -33.31
N GLU A 411 -21.51 25.44 -33.83
CA GLU A 411 -22.15 26.63 -34.43
C GLU A 411 -23.05 26.27 -35.62
N THR A 412 -22.78 25.14 -36.29
CA THR A 412 -23.52 24.66 -37.46
C THR A 412 -24.78 23.84 -37.13
N GLY A 413 -24.96 23.43 -35.87
CA GLY A 413 -26.05 22.52 -35.47
C GLY A 413 -25.98 21.14 -36.13
N SER A 414 -24.78 20.71 -36.52
CA SER A 414 -24.52 19.46 -37.23
C SER A 414 -24.70 18.22 -36.36
N LEU A 415 -24.50 18.35 -35.04
CA LEU A 415 -24.69 17.27 -34.09
C LEU A 415 -26.18 17.11 -33.77
N SER A 416 -26.70 15.89 -33.90
CA SER A 416 -28.10 15.56 -33.64
C SER A 416 -28.60 15.94 -32.23
N GLY A 417 -27.68 16.07 -31.26
CA GLY A 417 -27.98 16.48 -29.89
C GLY A 417 -28.06 17.98 -29.63
N THR A 418 -27.54 18.84 -30.54
CA THR A 418 -27.40 20.29 -30.30
C THR A 418 -28.72 21.01 -30.01
N PRO A 419 -29.82 20.78 -30.76
CA PRO A 419 -31.11 21.44 -30.47
C PRO A 419 -31.65 21.09 -29.08
N TYR A 420 -31.52 19.83 -28.68
CA TYR A 420 -31.96 19.33 -27.37
C TYR A 420 -31.07 19.85 -26.24
N ALA A 421 -29.76 19.95 -26.48
CA ALA A 421 -28.81 20.51 -25.54
C ALA A 421 -29.13 21.99 -25.23
N GLN A 422 -29.44 22.79 -26.25
CA GLN A 422 -29.86 24.19 -26.07
C GLN A 422 -31.17 24.31 -25.26
N LYS A 423 -32.18 23.50 -25.59
CA LYS A 423 -33.46 23.43 -24.84
C LYS A 423 -33.22 23.07 -23.37
N LEU A 424 -32.40 22.06 -23.11
CA LEU A 424 -32.07 21.61 -21.76
C LEU A 424 -31.26 22.65 -20.97
N LEU A 425 -30.30 23.34 -21.60
CA LEU A 425 -29.52 24.39 -20.94
C LEU A 425 -30.40 25.57 -20.49
N ASN A 426 -31.42 25.93 -21.27
CA ASN A 426 -32.38 26.96 -20.86
C ASN A 426 -33.18 26.51 -19.64
N VAL A 427 -33.69 25.28 -19.64
CA VAL A 427 -34.37 24.67 -18.48
C VAL A 427 -33.48 24.68 -17.23
N LEU A 428 -32.21 24.29 -17.35
CA LEU A 428 -31.25 24.29 -16.24
C LEU A 428 -30.97 25.70 -15.69
N LYS A 429 -30.80 26.70 -16.57
CA LYS A 429 -30.54 28.10 -16.19
C LYS A 429 -31.73 28.75 -15.48
N GLU A 430 -32.94 28.44 -15.93
CA GLU A 430 -34.20 28.94 -15.34
C GLU A 430 -34.59 28.21 -14.04
N LYS A 431 -33.73 27.29 -13.54
CA LYS A 431 -33.86 26.56 -12.27
C LYS A 431 -35.09 25.65 -12.14
N HIS A 432 -35.70 25.28 -13.26
CA HIS A 432 -36.77 24.30 -13.39
C HIS A 432 -36.50 22.97 -12.65
N THR A 433 -37.58 22.21 -12.39
CA THR A 433 -37.56 20.98 -11.58
C THR A 433 -36.96 19.78 -12.34
N PRO A 434 -36.52 18.72 -11.64
CA PRO A 434 -36.04 17.50 -12.29
C PRO A 434 -37.04 16.86 -13.27
N GLU A 435 -38.34 17.01 -13.02
CA GLU A 435 -39.42 16.51 -13.85
C GLU A 435 -39.49 17.24 -15.20
N GLU A 436 -39.35 18.56 -15.21
CA GLU A 436 -39.31 19.36 -16.44
C GLU A 436 -38.09 19.03 -17.28
N ALA A 437 -36.95 18.74 -16.64
CA ALA A 437 -35.77 18.22 -17.33
C ALA A 437 -36.06 16.83 -17.95
N LEU A 438 -36.76 15.93 -17.25
CA LEU A 438 -37.14 14.61 -17.78
C LEU A 438 -38.07 14.71 -18.99
N GLU A 439 -38.99 15.68 -19.02
CA GLU A 439 -39.86 15.90 -20.19
C GLU A 439 -39.05 16.25 -21.44
N VAL A 440 -38.06 17.15 -21.32
CA VAL A 440 -37.15 17.48 -22.44
C VAL A 440 -36.41 16.23 -22.94
N LEU A 441 -36.04 15.33 -22.03
CA LEU A 441 -35.33 14.11 -22.38
C LEU A 441 -36.20 13.04 -23.05
N LYS A 442 -37.54 13.12 -22.98
CA LYS A 442 -38.44 12.19 -23.70
C LYS A 442 -38.45 12.48 -25.19
N ASP A 443 -38.24 13.73 -25.59
CA ASP A 443 -38.25 14.17 -26.99
C ASP A 443 -36.98 13.77 -27.76
N ILE A 444 -35.95 13.22 -27.08
CA ILE A 444 -34.66 12.89 -27.69
C ILE A 444 -34.76 11.53 -28.40
N PRO A 445 -34.49 11.47 -29.72
CA PRO A 445 -34.56 10.22 -30.48
C PRO A 445 -33.50 9.23 -30.00
N ASN A 446 -33.79 7.94 -30.12
CA ASN A 446 -32.79 6.91 -29.82
C ASN A 446 -32.09 6.48 -31.11
N PRO A 447 -30.79 6.77 -31.30
CA PRO A 447 -30.09 6.38 -32.52
C PRO A 447 -29.94 4.86 -32.67
N LEU A 448 -30.22 4.08 -31.63
CA LEU A 448 -30.21 2.62 -31.67
C LEU A 448 -31.56 2.01 -32.10
N GLN A 449 -32.61 2.81 -32.32
CA GLN A 449 -33.92 2.30 -32.78
C GLN A 449 -33.92 1.78 -34.23
N GLU A 450 -32.82 1.90 -34.96
CA GLU A 450 -32.69 1.40 -36.33
C GLU A 450 -32.45 -0.13 -36.40
N SER A 451 -32.22 -0.81 -35.27
CA SER A 451 -32.10 -2.28 -35.18
C SER A 451 -33.44 -2.98 -34.91
N GLU A 452 -33.60 -4.24 -35.34
CA GLU A 452 -34.84 -5.05 -35.11
C GLU A 452 -35.15 -5.31 -33.62
N GLU A 453 -34.18 -5.13 -32.72
CA GLU A 453 -34.33 -5.28 -31.27
C GLU A 453 -34.61 -3.93 -30.60
N GLU A 454 -35.53 -3.91 -29.61
CA GLU A 454 -35.73 -2.72 -28.77
C GLU A 454 -34.44 -2.38 -28.00
N PRO A 455 -33.87 -1.19 -28.18
CA PRO A 455 -32.59 -0.85 -27.58
C PRO A 455 -32.70 -0.71 -26.06
N SER A 456 -31.79 -1.36 -25.33
CA SER A 456 -31.75 -1.38 -23.86
C SER A 456 -31.46 -0.02 -23.22
N TYR A 457 -30.95 0.94 -23.98
CA TYR A 457 -30.63 2.29 -23.52
C TYR A 457 -30.66 3.32 -24.67
N ASN A 458 -30.63 4.62 -24.35
CA ASN A 458 -30.54 5.69 -25.34
C ASN A 458 -29.24 6.50 -25.14
N PRO A 459 -28.20 6.31 -25.98
CA PRO A 459 -26.91 6.97 -25.82
C PRO A 459 -26.99 8.49 -26.05
N LEU A 460 -27.81 8.96 -26.99
CA LEU A 460 -27.95 10.39 -27.28
C LEU A 460 -28.59 11.13 -26.10
N LYS A 461 -29.61 10.53 -25.48
CA LYS A 461 -30.27 11.05 -24.28
C LYS A 461 -29.30 11.19 -23.11
N ILE A 462 -28.48 10.17 -22.86
CA ILE A 462 -27.42 10.21 -21.84
C ILE A 462 -26.42 11.31 -22.14
N ASN A 463 -25.95 11.35 -23.39
CA ASN A 463 -24.88 12.24 -23.81
C ASN A 463 -25.29 13.73 -23.70
N VAL A 464 -26.48 14.08 -24.20
CA VAL A 464 -27.04 15.44 -24.09
C VAL A 464 -27.26 15.82 -22.63
N PHE A 465 -27.94 14.98 -21.85
CA PHE A 465 -28.25 15.29 -20.46
C PHE A 465 -27.00 15.55 -19.62
N LEU A 466 -26.07 14.59 -19.65
CA LEU A 466 -24.92 14.63 -18.77
C LEU A 466 -23.91 15.70 -19.19
N THR A 467 -23.72 15.94 -20.50
CA THR A 467 -22.87 17.04 -20.99
C THR A 467 -23.40 18.39 -20.51
N CYS A 468 -24.70 18.68 -20.73
CA CYS A 468 -25.30 19.94 -20.30
C CYS A 468 -25.25 20.11 -18.78
N LEU A 469 -25.56 19.06 -18.02
CA LEU A 469 -25.55 19.11 -16.56
C LEU A 469 -24.14 19.37 -16.01
N LEU A 470 -23.13 18.64 -16.48
CA LEU A 470 -21.74 18.77 -16.02
C LEU A 470 -21.16 20.15 -16.37
N CYS A 471 -21.43 20.65 -17.58
CA CYS A 471 -20.95 21.97 -18.01
C CYS A 471 -21.65 23.09 -17.22
N TYR A 472 -22.96 22.98 -16.99
CA TYR A 472 -23.72 23.95 -16.20
C TYR A 472 -23.21 24.04 -14.75
N LEU A 473 -22.80 22.92 -14.16
CA LEU A 473 -22.36 22.84 -12.77
C LEU A 473 -20.84 23.03 -12.58
N SER A 474 -20.09 23.29 -13.66
CA SER A 474 -18.62 23.29 -13.71
C SER A 474 -17.89 24.29 -12.78
N LYS A 475 -18.61 25.24 -12.15
CA LYS A 475 -18.02 26.32 -11.35
C LYS A 475 -17.23 25.82 -10.13
N SER A 476 -17.71 24.80 -9.43
CA SER A 476 -16.98 24.18 -8.31
C SER A 476 -17.52 22.80 -7.97
N PHE A 477 -16.76 22.02 -7.19
CA PHE A 477 -17.21 20.71 -6.70
C PHE A 477 -18.52 20.80 -5.91
N THR A 478 -18.73 21.87 -5.14
CA THR A 478 -19.98 22.09 -4.40
C THR A 478 -21.18 22.23 -5.34
N HIS A 479 -21.04 22.97 -6.46
CA HIS A 479 -22.10 23.10 -7.45
C HIS A 479 -22.41 21.75 -8.10
N LEU A 480 -21.37 21.02 -8.52
CA LEU A 480 -21.50 19.66 -9.07
C LEU A 480 -22.25 18.73 -8.12
N PHE A 481 -21.84 18.66 -6.86
CA PHE A 481 -22.44 17.74 -5.89
C PHE A 481 -23.88 18.13 -5.51
N ALA A 482 -24.16 19.44 -5.36
CA ALA A 482 -25.52 19.91 -5.11
C ALA A 482 -26.46 19.62 -6.30
N GLY A 483 -25.98 19.87 -7.52
CA GLY A 483 -26.74 19.55 -8.72
C GLY A 483 -26.97 18.06 -8.90
N PHE A 484 -25.98 17.21 -8.60
CA PHE A 484 -26.18 15.76 -8.63
C PHE A 484 -27.19 15.25 -7.62
N ALA A 485 -27.24 15.83 -6.41
CA ALA A 485 -28.29 15.50 -5.45
C ALA A 485 -29.67 15.92 -5.98
N LYS A 486 -29.78 17.13 -6.58
CA LYS A 486 -31.04 17.62 -7.17
C LYS A 486 -31.53 16.74 -8.33
N TYR A 487 -30.64 16.33 -9.23
CA TYR A 487 -30.97 15.59 -10.45
C TYR A 487 -30.70 14.07 -10.34
N GLN A 488 -30.59 13.54 -9.12
CA GLN A 488 -30.26 12.12 -8.90
C GLN A 488 -31.31 11.18 -9.53
N LEU A 489 -32.59 11.53 -9.46
CA LEU A 489 -33.67 10.75 -10.09
C LEU A 489 -33.51 10.69 -11.61
N CYS A 490 -33.17 11.81 -12.24
CA CYS A 490 -32.87 11.84 -13.68
C CYS A 490 -31.69 10.92 -14.01
N LEU A 491 -30.59 11.03 -13.25
CA LEU A 491 -29.40 10.20 -13.45
C LEU A 491 -29.69 8.71 -13.27
N LYS A 492 -30.50 8.33 -12.28
CA LYS A 492 -30.94 6.94 -12.08
C LYS A 492 -31.85 6.45 -13.20
N SER A 493 -32.72 7.30 -13.74
CA SER A 493 -33.59 6.93 -14.86
C SER A 493 -32.82 6.64 -16.16
N LEU A 494 -31.58 7.12 -16.27
CA LEU A 494 -30.69 6.83 -17.39
C LEU A 494 -29.95 5.50 -17.23
N ASN A 495 -29.87 4.95 -16.01
CA ASN A 495 -29.24 3.67 -15.74
C ASN A 495 -30.23 2.53 -16.01
N THR A 496 -30.35 2.12 -17.28
CA THR A 496 -31.24 1.03 -17.72
C THR A 496 -30.51 -0.30 -17.92
N SER A 497 -29.22 -0.26 -18.24
CA SER A 497 -28.38 -1.43 -18.50
C SER A 497 -26.90 -1.15 -18.17
N GLU A 498 -26.04 -2.17 -18.21
CA GLU A 498 -24.58 -1.98 -18.05
C GLU A 498 -24.00 -1.09 -19.16
N GLU A 499 -24.49 -1.21 -20.41
CA GLU A 499 -24.09 -0.36 -21.52
C GLU A 499 -24.47 1.11 -21.27
N ALA A 500 -25.63 1.36 -20.65
CA ALA A 500 -26.02 2.70 -20.23
C ALA A 500 -25.04 3.29 -19.20
N GLN A 501 -24.62 2.48 -18.21
CA GLN A 501 -23.64 2.91 -17.21
C GLN A 501 -22.27 3.22 -17.83
N ILE A 502 -21.82 2.39 -18.76
CA ILE A 502 -20.58 2.65 -19.52
C ILE A 502 -20.74 3.92 -20.37
N CYS A 503 -21.88 4.15 -21.00
CA CYS A 503 -22.17 5.38 -21.76
C CYS A 503 -22.16 6.64 -20.87
N ILE A 504 -22.67 6.55 -19.63
CA ILE A 504 -22.59 7.61 -18.61
C ILE A 504 -21.12 7.93 -18.30
N LEU A 505 -20.29 6.90 -18.06
CA LEU A 505 -18.88 7.08 -17.76
C LEU A 505 -18.10 7.69 -18.93
N LYS A 506 -18.34 7.21 -20.16
CA LYS A 506 -17.75 7.77 -21.39
C LYS A 506 -18.12 9.23 -21.58
N THR A 507 -19.39 9.58 -21.43
CA THR A 507 -19.84 10.98 -21.56
C THR A 507 -19.19 11.86 -20.50
N MET A 508 -19.08 11.40 -19.26
CA MET A 508 -18.40 12.14 -18.19
C MET A 508 -16.91 12.34 -18.48
N PHE A 509 -16.25 11.34 -19.08
CA PHE A 509 -14.87 11.45 -19.55
C PHE A 509 -14.72 12.42 -20.72
N GLU A 510 -15.60 12.40 -21.72
CA GLU A 510 -15.59 13.36 -22.84
C GLU A 510 -15.62 14.81 -22.34
N VAL A 511 -16.42 15.10 -21.32
CA VAL A 511 -16.53 16.45 -20.74
C VAL A 511 -15.30 16.84 -19.92
N TRP A 512 -14.67 15.91 -19.21
CA TRP A 512 -13.65 16.22 -18.20
C TRP A 512 -12.28 15.56 -18.44
N ASN A 513 -11.95 15.17 -19.67
CA ASN A 513 -10.69 14.50 -19.99
C ASN A 513 -9.43 15.27 -19.55
N SER A 514 -9.49 16.62 -19.53
CA SER A 514 -8.44 17.52 -19.03
C SER A 514 -8.37 17.60 -17.50
N HIS A 515 -9.41 17.17 -16.78
CA HIS A 515 -9.52 17.26 -15.32
C HIS A 515 -9.57 15.88 -14.64
N GLN A 516 -8.43 15.19 -14.66
CA GLN A 516 -8.24 13.84 -14.11
C GLN A 516 -8.76 13.65 -12.66
N GLN A 517 -8.49 14.61 -11.76
CA GLN A 517 -8.96 14.54 -10.37
C GLN A 517 -10.50 14.55 -10.28
N LEU A 518 -11.15 15.33 -11.14
CA LEU A 518 -12.60 15.43 -11.13
C LEU A 518 -13.24 14.13 -11.66
N ILE A 519 -12.66 13.49 -12.68
CA ILE A 519 -13.12 12.17 -13.15
C ILE A 519 -13.14 11.16 -12.00
N ILE A 520 -12.08 11.11 -11.18
CA ILE A 520 -12.02 10.22 -10.01
C ILE A 520 -13.17 10.54 -9.03
N LEU A 521 -13.36 11.82 -8.71
CA LEU A 521 -14.38 12.27 -7.75
C LEU A 521 -15.80 12.01 -8.25
N LEU A 522 -16.08 12.26 -9.53
CA LEU A 522 -17.40 12.04 -10.15
C LEU A 522 -17.73 10.55 -10.19
N THR A 523 -16.79 9.70 -10.59
CA THR A 523 -16.99 8.25 -10.63
C THR A 523 -17.30 7.70 -9.23
N LYS A 524 -16.54 8.13 -8.21
CA LYS A 524 -16.82 7.79 -6.80
C LYS A 524 -18.21 8.22 -6.35
N LYS A 525 -18.68 9.39 -6.80
CA LYS A 525 -20.04 9.87 -6.49
C LYS A 525 -21.10 9.03 -7.21
N PHE A 526 -20.88 8.65 -8.47
CA PHE A 526 -21.79 7.79 -9.22
C PHE A 526 -21.92 6.41 -8.58
N LEU A 527 -20.82 5.79 -8.14
CA LEU A 527 -20.83 4.53 -7.40
C LEU A 527 -21.62 4.66 -6.09
N LYS A 528 -21.33 5.69 -5.28
CA LYS A 528 -22.05 5.92 -4.00
C LYS A 528 -23.54 6.19 -4.17
N ALA A 529 -23.94 6.79 -5.29
CA ALA A 529 -25.32 7.11 -5.59
C ALA A 529 -26.09 5.93 -6.25
N GLY A 530 -25.41 4.82 -6.56
CA GLY A 530 -25.97 3.69 -7.30
C GLY A 530 -26.31 4.03 -8.75
N ILE A 531 -25.61 5.01 -9.35
CA ILE A 531 -25.79 5.41 -10.75
C ILE A 531 -25.02 4.46 -11.67
N VAL A 532 -23.85 3.98 -11.22
CA VAL A 532 -23.04 2.97 -11.90
C VAL A 532 -22.59 1.91 -10.89
N GLN A 533 -22.30 0.72 -11.36
CA GLN A 533 -21.77 -0.40 -10.58
C GLN A 533 -20.25 -0.51 -10.72
N HIS A 534 -19.60 -1.19 -9.76
CA HIS A 534 -18.14 -1.36 -9.74
C HIS A 534 -17.64 -2.14 -10.98
N SER A 535 -18.40 -3.15 -11.44
CA SER A 535 -18.10 -3.92 -12.65
C SER A 535 -18.10 -3.04 -13.91
N ALA A 536 -19.11 -2.19 -14.07
CA ALA A 536 -19.22 -1.26 -15.20
C ALA A 536 -18.03 -0.28 -15.25
N VAL A 537 -17.59 0.21 -14.09
CA VAL A 537 -16.37 1.04 -14.00
C VAL A 537 -15.14 0.27 -14.44
N ALA A 538 -14.94 -0.97 -13.94
CA ALA A 538 -13.81 -1.80 -14.36
C ALA A 538 -13.84 -2.07 -15.88
N ASN A 539 -14.99 -2.45 -16.44
CA ASN A 539 -15.14 -2.68 -17.87
C ASN A 539 -14.88 -1.42 -18.71
N TRP A 540 -15.31 -0.25 -18.24
CA TRP A 540 -15.02 1.02 -18.91
C TRP A 540 -13.52 1.37 -18.88
N LEU A 541 -12.83 1.19 -17.76
CA LEU A 541 -11.39 1.49 -17.65
C LEU A 541 -10.53 0.66 -18.61
N PHE A 542 -10.92 -0.59 -18.88
CA PHE A 542 -10.24 -1.48 -19.84
C PHE A 542 -10.85 -1.43 -21.25
N SER A 543 -11.77 -0.49 -21.52
CA SER A 543 -12.38 -0.35 -22.84
C SER A 543 -11.39 0.25 -23.86
N LYS A 544 -11.68 0.06 -25.15
CA LYS A 544 -10.85 0.61 -26.25
C LYS A 544 -10.72 2.14 -26.17
N ASP A 545 -11.76 2.83 -25.70
CA ASP A 545 -11.77 4.29 -25.59
C ASP A 545 -10.77 4.81 -24.53
N MET A 546 -10.48 3.98 -23.51
CA MET A 546 -9.53 4.30 -22.45
C MET A 546 -8.10 3.83 -22.76
N SER A 547 -7.86 3.17 -23.90
CA SER A 547 -6.57 2.56 -24.23
C SER A 547 -5.39 3.54 -24.21
N ALA A 548 -5.57 4.76 -24.72
CA ALA A 548 -4.56 5.82 -24.68
C ALA A 548 -4.29 6.32 -23.25
N GLU A 549 -5.31 6.26 -22.39
CA GLU A 549 -5.29 6.75 -21.02
C GLU A 549 -4.73 5.74 -20.02
N LEU A 550 -4.69 4.43 -20.35
CA LEU A 550 -4.16 3.37 -19.49
C LEU A 550 -2.74 3.64 -18.98
N THR A 551 -1.95 4.42 -19.72
CA THR A 551 -0.60 4.77 -19.29
C THR A 551 -0.57 5.84 -18.19
N LYS A 552 -1.65 6.61 -17.99
CA LYS A 552 -1.73 7.72 -17.01
C LYS A 552 -2.12 7.20 -15.62
N SER A 553 -1.56 7.78 -14.57
CA SER A 553 -1.72 7.31 -13.17
C SER A 553 -3.16 7.38 -12.66
N TYR A 554 -3.93 8.39 -13.07
CA TYR A 554 -5.29 8.61 -12.56
C TYR A 554 -6.26 7.46 -12.87
N VAL A 555 -6.04 6.72 -13.96
CA VAL A 555 -6.81 5.52 -14.32
C VAL A 555 -6.66 4.44 -13.25
N TRP A 556 -5.45 4.26 -12.76
CA TRP A 556 -5.13 3.29 -11.72
C TRP A 556 -5.60 3.76 -10.35
N GLU A 557 -5.44 5.06 -10.03
CA GLU A 557 -6.05 5.67 -8.84
C GLU A 557 -7.57 5.42 -8.79
N LEU A 558 -8.24 5.54 -9.94
CA LEU A 558 -9.67 5.27 -10.07
C LEU A 558 -10.01 3.78 -9.91
N LEU A 559 -9.22 2.88 -10.50
CA LEU A 559 -9.39 1.43 -10.32
C LEU A 559 -9.26 1.04 -8.85
N HIS A 560 -8.20 1.50 -8.17
CA HIS A 560 -7.96 1.19 -6.76
C HIS A 560 -9.05 1.78 -5.85
N GLU A 561 -9.54 3.00 -6.11
CA GLU A 561 -10.66 3.57 -5.35
C GLU A 561 -11.96 2.78 -5.57
N THR A 562 -12.20 2.28 -6.78
CA THR A 562 -13.36 1.43 -7.11
C THR A 562 -13.32 0.12 -6.32
N ILE A 563 -12.17 -0.56 -6.29
CA ILE A 563 -11.99 -1.79 -5.49
C ILE A 563 -12.15 -1.48 -4.00
N LEU A 564 -11.52 -0.41 -3.51
CA LEU A 564 -11.57 -0.03 -2.09
C LEU A 564 -13.01 0.30 -1.64
N GLN A 565 -13.81 0.91 -2.50
CA GLN A 565 -15.22 1.17 -2.21
C GLN A 565 -16.03 -0.13 -2.10
N GLN A 566 -15.79 -1.11 -2.96
CA GLN A 566 -16.44 -2.41 -2.86
C GLN A 566 -16.02 -3.14 -1.58
N VAL A 567 -14.73 -3.16 -1.25
CA VAL A 567 -14.19 -3.74 0.00
C VAL A 567 -14.88 -3.14 1.22
N LYS A 568 -14.93 -1.80 1.31
CA LYS A 568 -15.61 -1.10 2.42
C LYS A 568 -17.10 -1.39 2.50
N THR A 569 -17.74 -1.71 1.38
CA THR A 569 -19.16 -2.07 1.36
C THR A 569 -19.37 -3.44 2.01
N VAL A 570 -18.53 -4.42 1.68
CA VAL A 570 -18.51 -5.74 2.32
C VAL A 570 -18.21 -5.61 3.81
N GLU A 571 -17.12 -4.93 4.19
CA GLU A 571 -16.74 -4.73 5.61
C GLU A 571 -17.84 -4.05 6.43
N LYS A 572 -18.58 -3.11 5.83
CA LYS A 572 -19.70 -2.43 6.49
C LYS A 572 -20.84 -3.40 6.77
N ILE A 573 -21.20 -4.25 5.80
CA ILE A 573 -22.27 -5.24 5.96
C ILE A 573 -21.85 -6.32 6.96
N GLU A 574 -20.59 -6.77 6.93
CA GLU A 574 -20.04 -7.71 7.93
C GLU A 574 -20.18 -7.15 9.34
N LYS A 575 -19.81 -5.88 9.54
CA LYS A 575 -19.94 -5.20 10.84
C LYS A 575 -21.39 -5.04 11.28
N GLU A 576 -22.30 -4.69 10.37
CA GLU A 576 -23.74 -4.61 10.66
C GLU A 576 -24.33 -5.97 11.04
N LEU A 577 -23.85 -7.05 10.42
CA LEU A 577 -24.25 -8.42 10.74
C LEU A 577 -23.73 -8.88 12.10
N GLU A 578 -22.47 -8.57 12.43
CA GLU A 578 -21.90 -8.84 13.76
C GLU A 578 -22.69 -8.13 14.85
N GLU A 579 -22.98 -6.83 14.67
CA GLU A 579 -23.78 -6.03 15.61
C GLU A 579 -25.22 -6.54 15.74
N ALA A 580 -25.81 -7.07 14.66
CA ALA A 580 -27.14 -7.67 14.70
C ALA A 580 -27.16 -9.03 15.39
N LYS A 581 -26.03 -9.76 15.44
CA LYS A 581 -25.89 -11.06 16.13
C LYS A 581 -25.59 -10.91 17.62
N GLU A 582 -25.08 -9.76 18.06
CA GLU A 582 -24.83 -9.51 19.48
C GLU A 582 -26.14 -9.36 20.28
N PRO A 583 -26.31 -10.08 21.40
CA PRO A 583 -27.49 -9.91 22.24
C PRO A 583 -27.48 -8.52 22.91
N LYS A 584 -28.49 -7.69 22.62
CA LYS A 584 -28.65 -6.39 23.28
C LYS A 584 -28.70 -6.59 24.81
N PRO A 585 -27.94 -5.83 25.62
CA PRO A 585 -28.01 -5.92 27.06
C PRO A 585 -29.43 -5.59 27.52
N LYS A 586 -30.03 -6.47 28.34
CA LYS A 586 -31.29 -6.17 29.02
C LYS A 586 -31.08 -4.94 29.89
N SER A 587 -31.71 -3.82 29.53
CA SER A 587 -31.80 -2.65 30.41
C SER A 587 -32.54 -3.05 31.69
N GLU A 588 -31.98 -2.69 32.85
CA GLU A 588 -32.55 -3.01 34.18
C GLU A 588 -33.88 -2.30 34.48
N ASP A 589 -34.33 -1.37 33.64
CA ASP A 589 -35.66 -0.79 33.76
C ASP A 589 -36.67 -1.54 32.87
N GLY A 590 -37.40 -2.45 33.51
CA GLY A 590 -38.54 -3.18 32.95
C GLY A 590 -39.71 -2.27 32.57
N LYS A 591 -39.55 -1.50 31.49
CA LYS A 591 -40.64 -0.89 30.75
C LYS A 591 -40.52 -1.29 29.29
N GLU A 592 -41.37 -2.23 28.91
CA GLU A 592 -41.73 -2.49 27.52
C GLU A 592 -42.13 -1.18 26.86
N ALA A 593 -41.23 -0.64 26.04
CA ALA A 593 -41.55 0.44 25.13
C ALA A 593 -42.08 -0.18 23.84
N GLY A 594 -43.41 -0.20 23.72
CA GLY A 594 -44.15 0.12 22.50
C GLY A 594 -43.81 -0.64 21.22
N ALA A 595 -44.75 -1.51 20.84
CA ALA A 595 -44.93 -1.96 19.47
C ALA A 595 -44.99 -0.80 18.47
N ASP A 596 -44.03 -0.75 17.55
CA ASP A 596 -44.25 -0.25 16.19
C ASP A 596 -43.25 -0.93 15.24
N GLY A 597 -43.73 -1.92 14.46
CA GLY A 597 -43.08 -2.38 13.21
C GLY A 597 -41.72 -3.08 13.27
N ASP A 598 -41.34 -3.75 14.36
CA ASP A 598 -40.06 -4.48 14.41
C ASP A 598 -40.10 -5.77 13.56
N ILE A 599 -39.34 -5.78 12.47
CA ILE A 599 -38.96 -7.00 11.75
C ILE A 599 -38.31 -7.94 12.79
N PRO A 600 -38.71 -9.23 12.89
CA PRO A 600 -38.08 -10.18 13.80
C PRO A 600 -36.55 -10.15 13.64
N MET A 601 -35.83 -10.16 14.76
CA MET A 601 -34.35 -10.14 14.77
C MET A 601 -33.75 -11.20 13.84
N GLU A 602 -34.39 -12.37 13.76
CA GLU A 602 -34.03 -13.47 12.84
C GLU A 602 -34.20 -13.09 11.36
N GLU A 603 -35.32 -12.46 10.98
CA GLU A 603 -35.58 -12.00 9.60
C GLU A 603 -34.64 -10.84 9.20
N MET A 604 -34.24 -10.00 10.16
CA MET A 604 -33.23 -8.96 9.91
C MET A 604 -31.83 -9.56 9.70
N VAL A 605 -31.44 -10.57 10.48
CA VAL A 605 -30.17 -11.28 10.33
C VAL A 605 -30.14 -12.02 8.99
N GLU A 606 -31.21 -12.74 8.62
CA GLU A 606 -31.32 -13.44 7.34
C GLU A 606 -31.15 -12.48 6.14
N LYS A 607 -31.84 -11.34 6.16
CA LYS A 607 -31.68 -10.28 5.13
C LYS A 607 -30.27 -9.71 5.07
N LEU A 608 -29.56 -9.62 6.20
CA LEU A 608 -28.18 -9.13 6.24
C LEU A 608 -27.19 -10.20 5.72
N GLU A 609 -27.47 -11.48 5.98
CA GLU A 609 -26.69 -12.60 5.45
C GLU A 609 -26.82 -12.68 3.92
N GLU A 610 -28.04 -12.60 3.37
CA GLU A 610 -28.26 -12.56 1.92
C GLU A 610 -27.54 -11.37 1.26
N LYS A 611 -27.62 -10.18 1.89
CA LYS A 611 -26.90 -8.99 1.42
C LYS A 611 -25.39 -9.17 1.46
N LEU A 612 -24.87 -9.83 2.49
CA LEU A 612 -23.44 -10.10 2.62
C LEU A 612 -22.95 -11.04 1.53
N GLU A 613 -23.68 -12.14 1.29
CA GLU A 613 -23.36 -13.10 0.23
C GLU A 613 -23.37 -12.42 -1.14
N SER A 614 -24.39 -11.60 -1.43
CA SER A 614 -24.43 -10.81 -2.66
C SER A 614 -23.24 -9.86 -2.79
N ALA A 615 -22.90 -9.12 -1.73
CA ALA A 615 -21.79 -8.17 -1.75
C ALA A 615 -20.41 -8.85 -1.91
N GLN A 616 -20.23 -10.01 -1.29
CA GLN A 616 -19.02 -10.84 -1.44
C GLN A 616 -18.93 -11.45 -2.84
N SER A 617 -20.06 -11.87 -3.43
CA SER A 617 -20.14 -12.32 -4.82
C SER A 617 -19.76 -11.19 -5.79
N ASP A 618 -20.29 -9.99 -5.58
CA ASP A 618 -19.93 -8.80 -6.37
C ASP A 618 -18.45 -8.43 -6.23
N GLN A 619 -17.89 -8.54 -5.03
CA GLN A 619 -16.46 -8.32 -4.79
C GLN A 619 -15.61 -9.34 -5.53
N LYS A 620 -15.96 -10.62 -5.46
CA LYS A 620 -15.29 -11.69 -6.20
C LYS A 620 -15.36 -11.45 -7.71
N ASN A 621 -16.54 -11.15 -8.24
CA ASN A 621 -16.76 -10.87 -9.66
C ASN A 621 -15.96 -9.65 -10.13
N LEU A 622 -15.88 -8.60 -9.31
CA LEU A 622 -15.04 -7.44 -9.62
C LEU A 622 -13.57 -7.82 -9.80
N PHE A 623 -13.00 -8.61 -8.88
CA PHE A 623 -11.62 -9.10 -9.03
C PHE A 623 -11.45 -9.98 -10.26
N LEU A 624 -12.40 -10.88 -10.53
CA LEU A 624 -12.37 -11.74 -11.72
C LEU A 624 -12.35 -10.92 -13.01
N ILE A 625 -13.23 -9.91 -13.13
CA ILE A 625 -13.27 -8.99 -14.27
C ILE A 625 -11.91 -8.28 -14.42
N ILE A 626 -11.38 -7.70 -13.34
CA ILE A 626 -10.13 -6.95 -13.39
C ILE A 626 -8.96 -7.83 -13.86
N PHE A 627 -8.80 -9.01 -13.26
CA PHE A 627 -7.70 -9.91 -13.63
C PHE A 627 -7.87 -10.50 -15.03
N GLN A 628 -9.09 -10.83 -15.44
CA GLN A 628 -9.37 -11.26 -16.80
C GLN A 628 -9.00 -10.17 -17.82
N ARG A 629 -9.36 -8.90 -17.55
CA ARG A 629 -9.01 -7.77 -18.42
C ARG A 629 -7.50 -7.55 -18.50
N PHE A 630 -6.77 -7.67 -17.40
CA PHE A 630 -5.31 -7.64 -17.42
C PHE A 630 -4.70 -8.76 -18.26
N ILE A 631 -5.18 -10.01 -18.08
CA ILE A 631 -4.68 -11.17 -18.84
C ILE A 631 -4.92 -10.95 -20.33
N MET A 632 -6.12 -10.54 -20.73
CA MET A 632 -6.44 -10.23 -22.13
C MET A 632 -5.52 -9.14 -22.68
N LEU A 633 -5.44 -8.00 -22.00
CA LEU A 633 -4.67 -6.84 -22.46
C LEU A 633 -3.17 -7.14 -22.61
N LEU A 634 -2.58 -7.86 -21.65
CA LEU A 634 -1.17 -8.24 -21.68
C LEU A 634 -0.91 -9.31 -22.76
N SER A 635 -1.80 -10.29 -22.89
CA SER A 635 -1.67 -11.36 -23.91
C SER A 635 -1.80 -10.81 -25.32
N GLU A 636 -2.77 -9.92 -25.57
CA GLU A 636 -2.94 -9.22 -26.85
C GLU A 636 -1.69 -8.42 -27.23
N HIS A 637 -1.07 -7.71 -26.27
CA HIS A 637 0.17 -6.97 -26.51
C HIS A 637 1.35 -7.87 -26.84
N ILE A 638 1.51 -8.98 -26.10
CA ILE A 638 2.57 -9.97 -26.35
C ILE A 638 2.42 -10.51 -27.78
N GLN A 639 1.24 -11.02 -28.12
CA GLN A 639 0.95 -11.57 -29.45
C GLN A 639 1.15 -10.54 -30.56
N SER A 640 0.69 -9.30 -30.36
CA SER A 640 0.85 -8.21 -31.32
C SER A 640 2.33 -7.86 -31.56
N CYS A 641 3.14 -7.78 -30.51
CA CYS A 641 4.58 -7.52 -30.64
C CYS A 641 5.32 -8.67 -31.34
N GLU A 642 5.02 -9.91 -30.96
CA GLU A 642 5.62 -11.10 -31.57
C GLU A 642 5.26 -11.22 -33.05
N SER A 643 4.00 -10.95 -33.43
CA SER A 643 3.57 -10.92 -34.83
C SER A 643 4.33 -9.88 -35.68
N GLN A 644 4.83 -8.82 -35.05
CA GLN A 644 5.62 -7.75 -35.67
C GLN A 644 7.13 -7.97 -35.56
N ASN A 645 7.60 -9.10 -35.02
CA ASN A 645 9.00 -9.37 -34.69
C ASN A 645 9.65 -8.28 -33.82
N LYS A 646 8.89 -7.70 -32.89
CA LYS A 646 9.36 -6.71 -31.90
C LYS A 646 9.37 -7.32 -30.51
N SER A 647 10.29 -6.87 -29.66
CA SER A 647 10.27 -7.25 -28.25
C SER A 647 9.03 -6.68 -27.56
N PHE A 648 8.23 -7.55 -26.96
CA PHE A 648 7.09 -7.14 -26.12
C PHE A 648 7.55 -6.51 -24.80
N LYS A 649 8.79 -6.76 -24.35
CA LYS A 649 9.40 -6.23 -23.10
C LYS A 649 9.79 -4.75 -23.23
N ASN A 650 8.86 -3.94 -23.71
CA ASN A 650 9.00 -2.49 -23.84
C ASN A 650 8.43 -1.77 -22.61
N LEU A 651 8.55 -0.44 -22.60
CA LEU A 651 8.12 0.39 -21.47
C LEU A 651 6.63 0.25 -21.18
N TRP A 652 5.78 0.15 -22.22
CA TRP A 652 4.34 -0.07 -22.03
C TRP A 652 4.07 -1.36 -21.26
N PHE A 653 4.70 -2.47 -21.66
CA PHE A 653 4.53 -3.75 -20.97
C PHE A 653 5.00 -3.67 -19.51
N ARG A 654 6.13 -3.01 -19.24
CA ARG A 654 6.61 -2.78 -17.87
C ARG A 654 5.58 -2.05 -17.01
N TRP A 655 4.97 -0.99 -17.52
CA TRP A 655 3.93 -0.26 -16.79
C TRP A 655 2.73 -1.17 -16.53
N MET A 656 2.23 -1.84 -17.54
CA MET A 656 1.02 -2.66 -17.43
C MET A 656 1.19 -3.87 -16.51
N ILE A 657 2.32 -4.59 -16.62
CA ILE A 657 2.62 -5.73 -15.74
C ILE A 657 2.85 -5.26 -14.29
N GLY A 658 3.46 -4.07 -14.11
CA GLY A 658 3.62 -3.45 -12.79
C GLY A 658 2.29 -3.04 -12.16
N ARG A 659 1.30 -2.59 -12.96
CA ARG A 659 -0.06 -2.29 -12.47
C ARG A 659 -0.84 -3.55 -12.07
N LEU A 660 -0.65 -4.66 -12.80
CA LEU A 660 -1.18 -5.97 -12.37
C LEU A 660 -0.62 -6.35 -10.99
N GLN A 661 0.70 -6.24 -10.80
CA GLN A 661 1.35 -6.50 -9.51
C GLN A 661 0.83 -5.55 -8.41
N GLN A 662 0.66 -4.26 -8.71
CA GLN A 662 0.12 -3.29 -7.78
C GLN A 662 -1.29 -3.66 -7.28
N VAL A 663 -2.16 -4.17 -8.14
CA VAL A 663 -3.51 -4.64 -7.75
C VAL A 663 -3.43 -5.81 -6.78
N PHE A 664 -2.55 -6.78 -7.02
CA PHE A 664 -2.29 -7.88 -6.09
C PHE A 664 -1.80 -7.39 -4.73
N PHE A 665 -0.90 -6.41 -4.72
CA PHE A 665 -0.26 -5.91 -3.51
C PHE A 665 -1.17 -5.05 -2.65
N GLU A 666 -1.84 -4.06 -3.25
CA GLU A 666 -2.68 -3.11 -2.53
C GLU A 666 -3.90 -3.77 -1.90
N HIS A 667 -4.42 -4.84 -2.53
CA HIS A 667 -5.64 -5.55 -2.13
C HIS A 667 -5.39 -6.98 -1.65
N GLN A 668 -4.15 -7.30 -1.25
CA GLN A 668 -3.71 -8.67 -0.95
C GLN A 668 -4.66 -9.45 -0.04
N GLU A 669 -5.14 -8.83 1.05
CA GLU A 669 -5.98 -9.49 2.05
C GLU A 669 -7.30 -9.99 1.47
N ASN A 670 -7.87 -9.23 0.54
CA ASN A 670 -9.10 -9.57 -0.15
C ASN A 670 -8.85 -10.56 -1.29
N VAL A 671 -7.76 -10.39 -2.04
CA VAL A 671 -7.42 -11.29 -3.15
C VAL A 671 -7.10 -12.70 -2.66
N PHE A 672 -6.42 -12.85 -1.51
CA PHE A 672 -6.12 -14.15 -0.91
C PHE A 672 -7.37 -15.00 -0.63
N LYS A 673 -8.53 -14.39 -0.38
CA LYS A 673 -9.81 -15.10 -0.20
C LYS A 673 -10.25 -15.86 -1.47
N TYR A 674 -9.75 -15.46 -2.64
CA TYR A 674 -10.19 -15.98 -3.94
C TYR A 674 -9.07 -16.68 -4.74
N VAL A 675 -7.89 -16.89 -4.16
CA VAL A 675 -6.72 -17.45 -4.86
C VAL A 675 -7.02 -18.78 -5.54
N SER A 676 -7.76 -19.68 -4.90
CA SER A 676 -8.13 -20.98 -5.51
C SER A 676 -9.02 -20.83 -6.74
N THR A 677 -9.93 -19.85 -6.74
CA THR A 677 -10.75 -19.54 -7.92
C THR A 677 -9.90 -18.89 -9.01
N LEU A 678 -9.01 -17.97 -8.63
CA LEU A 678 -8.11 -17.28 -9.58
C LEU A 678 -7.17 -18.26 -10.27
N GLU A 679 -6.60 -19.22 -9.53
CA GLU A 679 -5.72 -20.25 -10.06
C GLU A 679 -6.45 -21.21 -11.02
N SER A 680 -7.67 -21.62 -10.67
CA SER A 680 -8.44 -22.58 -11.48
C SER A 680 -9.09 -21.98 -12.72
N LEU A 681 -9.51 -20.71 -12.68
CA LEU A 681 -10.29 -20.08 -13.76
C LEU A 681 -9.51 -19.08 -14.61
N LEU A 682 -8.54 -18.35 -14.04
CA LEU A 682 -7.88 -17.24 -14.73
C LEU A 682 -6.39 -17.48 -14.95
N PHE A 683 -5.63 -17.79 -13.90
CA PHE A 683 -4.18 -17.98 -13.96
C PHE A 683 -3.83 -19.45 -14.22
N THR A 684 -4.43 -20.02 -15.27
CA THR A 684 -4.20 -21.40 -15.69
C THR A 684 -2.85 -21.55 -16.40
N PRO A 685 -2.33 -22.78 -16.56
CA PRO A 685 -1.07 -23.02 -17.29
C PRO A 685 -1.04 -22.54 -18.75
N GLU A 686 -2.19 -22.19 -19.33
CA GLU A 686 -2.32 -21.67 -20.70
C GLU A 686 -1.97 -20.17 -20.82
N VAL A 687 -2.00 -19.43 -19.71
CA VAL A 687 -1.62 -18.01 -19.68
C VAL A 687 -0.11 -17.86 -19.85
N ASP A 688 0.33 -16.79 -20.51
CA ASP A 688 1.75 -16.50 -20.71
C ASP A 688 2.55 -16.51 -19.39
N GLN A 689 3.75 -17.09 -19.43
CA GLN A 689 4.58 -17.29 -18.24
C GLN A 689 4.95 -15.99 -17.53
N HIS A 690 5.07 -14.86 -18.23
CA HIS A 690 5.39 -13.57 -17.61
C HIS A 690 4.22 -13.04 -16.77
N ILE A 691 2.98 -13.31 -17.18
CA ILE A 691 1.78 -12.95 -16.43
C ILE A 691 1.60 -13.90 -15.26
N LEU A 692 1.74 -15.22 -15.49
CA LEU A 692 1.68 -16.24 -14.43
C LEU A 692 2.74 -16.03 -13.34
N LEU A 693 3.91 -15.53 -13.71
CA LEU A 693 4.98 -15.24 -12.75
C LEU A 693 4.52 -14.22 -11.70
N ILE A 694 3.76 -13.18 -12.09
CA ILE A 694 3.23 -12.18 -11.14
C ILE A 694 2.25 -12.82 -10.14
N PHE A 695 1.39 -13.72 -10.61
CA PHE A 695 0.47 -14.45 -9.73
C PHE A 695 1.22 -15.40 -8.78
N ARG A 696 2.22 -16.15 -9.28
CA ARG A 696 3.06 -17.03 -8.44
C ARG A 696 3.85 -16.25 -7.40
N GLN A 697 4.39 -15.09 -7.78
CA GLN A 697 5.04 -14.15 -6.89
C GLN A 697 4.10 -13.69 -5.78
N PHE A 698 2.87 -13.31 -6.11
CA PHE A 698 1.86 -12.94 -5.14
C PHE A 698 1.52 -14.11 -4.18
N CYS A 699 1.27 -15.32 -4.70
CA CYS A 699 1.00 -16.49 -3.87
C CYS A 699 2.17 -16.80 -2.91
N SER A 700 3.41 -16.59 -3.35
CA SER A 700 4.61 -16.84 -2.54
C SER A 700 4.78 -15.89 -1.35
N LEU A 701 3.95 -14.86 -1.19
CA LEU A 701 3.94 -14.01 0.00
C LEU A 701 3.38 -14.70 1.25
N ARG A 702 2.50 -15.71 1.05
CA ARG A 702 1.88 -16.50 2.13
C ARG A 702 2.15 -18.01 2.00
N ALA A 703 3.03 -18.39 1.07
CA ALA A 703 3.39 -19.78 0.83
C ALA A 703 4.32 -20.34 1.90
#